data_AF-A0ABD6PDC5-F1
#
_entry.id   AF-A0ABD6PDC5-F1
#
_cell.length_a   1.000
_cell.length_b   1.000
_cell.length_c   1.000
_cell.angle_alpha   90.00
_cell.angle_beta   90.00
_cell.angle_gamma   90.00
#
_symmetry.space_group_name_H-M   'P 1'
#
loop_
_entity.id
_entity.type
_entity.pdbx_description
1 polymer ?
#
loop_
_entity_poly.entity_id
_entity_poly.type
_entity_poly.pdbx_seq_one_letter_code
_entity_poly.pdbx_strand_id
1 'polypeptide(L)'
;MTDEPMRPDPDRLLEQTAEAHRGKLKIFFGACAGVGKTFAMLMEAQRLRAQGLDILIGVVETHGRKETAALLTGLATQPPQRISHRGRLVTEFDLDAALARRPALILMDELAHSNAPGSRHPKRWQDVEELLEAGIDVFTTVNVQHLESLNDVVSGVTGIQVRETVPDPFFDSADEVVLVDLPPDDLRQRLHEGKVYIAGQAERAIEHFFRKGNLIALRELALRRTADRVDDQMRAWRDLQGQERVWHTRDAILLCIGHGSGNEKLVRTAARLAAKFGSVWHAVYVETPQLHGLPENQRRAILSALRLAQELGAETATLSDPQEDKAILRYAREHNLGKIVIGRRQHRRWFSRESFADRLARRAPDLDLVIVALDDKPAPLPNRTPDARTFGDKWRIQIRGCMVAVVLCALITVIASQWLIAFDAANLVMIYLLGVVVVALFYGRWPSVLATVINVISFDLFFIAPRGTLAVSDVQYILTFAVMLTVGLVIGNLTAGVRYQARIARYREQRTRHLYEMSKSLAVGRTQRDIVQTSEQFIRSTFHASNLILLPDEQGRLRPLTSPSGMTPWDEAIARWSFDKGLPAGAGTDTLPGVPYQILPLRSADKNHGLVIVEPSNLRQLMIPEQQRLLETFTLLVASALERLALTASEEQARLASERESIRNSLLAALSHDLRTPLTVLFGQSEILTLDLAAEGSKHAMQASEIRQHVLNTTRLVNNLLDMARIQSGGFNLKKEWLTLEEVVGSALKMLEPGLGGRHIELDMPEPLTLIHVDGPLFERVLINLLENAAKYAGAKARLGIAARVDKRVLRLDVWDTGPGIPAGQERAIFEKFARGNKESAIPGVGLGLAICQAIVDVHGGTISAENRPEGGARFCVTLPLESPPELDELPEDL
;
A
#
# COMPACT_ATOMS: atom_id res chain seq x y z
N MET A 1 26.00 29.77 -31.66
CA MET A 1 26.74 30.04 -30.42
C MET A 1 26.03 31.16 -29.71
N THR A 2 25.38 30.82 -28.60
CA THR A 2 24.95 31.71 -27.51
C THR A 2 24.73 30.76 -26.34
N ASP A 3 25.83 30.34 -25.71
CA ASP A 3 25.80 29.71 -24.39
C ASP A 3 25.58 30.82 -23.36
N GLU A 4 24.33 31.29 -23.25
CA GLU A 4 23.91 32.06 -22.09
C GLU A 4 23.49 31.06 -21.00
N PRO A 5 24.13 31.04 -19.82
CA PRO A 5 23.67 30.21 -18.72
C PRO A 5 22.25 30.62 -18.35
N MET A 6 21.31 29.68 -18.42
CA MET A 6 19.89 29.91 -18.17
C MET A 6 19.73 30.46 -16.74
N ARG A 7 19.22 31.69 -16.62
CA ARG A 7 19.02 32.37 -15.33
C ARG A 7 18.07 31.53 -14.45
N PRO A 8 18.45 31.21 -13.19
CA PRO A 8 17.57 30.45 -12.29
C PRO A 8 16.24 31.20 -12.06
N ASP A 9 15.19 30.42 -11.90
CA ASP A 9 13.81 30.89 -11.72
C ASP A 9 13.70 31.78 -10.44
N PRO A 10 13.30 33.06 -10.57
CA PRO A 10 13.16 33.97 -9.43
C PRO A 10 12.19 33.46 -8.36
N ASP A 11 11.14 32.73 -8.76
CA ASP A 11 10.12 32.23 -7.83
C ASP A 11 10.71 31.11 -6.94
N ARG A 12 11.61 30.29 -7.49
CA ARG A 12 12.36 29.27 -6.72
C ARG A 12 13.36 29.88 -5.73
N LEU A 13 13.99 31.00 -6.09
CA LEU A 13 14.86 31.74 -5.17
C LEU A 13 14.06 32.41 -4.05
N LEU A 14 12.81 32.81 -4.33
CA LEU A 14 11.91 33.38 -3.34
C LEU A 14 11.40 32.33 -2.34
N GLU A 15 11.07 31.12 -2.80
CA GLU A 15 10.77 29.96 -1.92
C GLU A 15 11.91 29.68 -0.94
N GLN A 16 13.17 29.76 -1.38
CA GLN A 16 14.36 29.55 -0.53
C GLN A 16 14.55 30.64 0.54
N THR A 17 14.09 31.87 0.29
CA THR A 17 14.19 32.96 1.27
C THR A 17 13.00 33.06 2.23
N ALA A 18 11.91 32.33 1.94
CA ALA A 18 10.66 32.39 2.71
C ALA A 18 10.60 31.38 3.87
N GLU A 19 11.56 30.45 3.97
CA GLU A 19 11.66 29.57 5.15
C GLU A 19 12.07 30.41 6.37
N ALA A 20 11.11 30.64 7.26
CA ALA A 20 11.37 31.12 8.62
C ALA A 20 12.47 30.24 9.25
N HIS A 21 13.37 30.83 10.06
CA HIS A 21 14.49 30.14 10.73
C HIS A 21 13.98 28.98 11.60
N ARG A 22 13.76 27.81 10.98
CA ARG A 22 13.47 26.54 11.65
C ARG A 22 14.79 25.99 12.18
N GLY A 23 14.77 25.45 13.40
CA GLY A 23 15.89 24.75 13.99
C GLY A 23 16.23 23.48 13.21
N LYS A 24 17.46 22.99 13.37
CA LYS A 24 17.94 21.79 12.68
C LYS A 24 17.69 20.53 13.49
N LEU A 25 17.19 19.49 12.84
CA LEU A 25 16.95 18.18 13.44
C LEU A 25 18.06 17.20 13.06
N LYS A 26 18.76 16.68 14.07
CA LYS A 26 19.73 15.59 13.91
C LYS A 26 19.28 14.34 14.64
N ILE A 27 19.13 13.24 13.90
CA ILE A 27 18.66 11.96 14.43
C ILE A 27 19.82 10.97 14.49
N PHE A 28 20.09 10.42 15.67
CA PHE A 28 20.97 9.27 15.84
C PHE A 28 20.14 8.00 15.71
N PHE A 29 20.24 7.37 14.54
CA PHE A 29 19.43 6.23 14.13
C PHE A 29 20.18 4.92 14.32
N GLY A 30 19.50 3.84 14.71
CA GLY A 30 20.15 2.54 14.86
C GLY A 30 19.19 1.36 14.73
N ALA A 31 19.77 0.18 14.56
CA ALA A 31 19.03 -1.07 14.38
C ALA A 31 18.18 -1.44 15.62
N CYS A 32 18.67 -1.15 16.82
CA CYS A 32 17.97 -1.48 18.06
C CYS A 32 18.55 -0.74 19.28
N ALA A 33 17.99 -1.00 20.46
CA ALA A 33 18.58 -0.59 21.73
C ALA A 33 19.98 -1.23 21.93
N GLY A 34 20.88 -0.52 22.62
CA GLY A 34 22.23 -1.03 22.94
C GLY A 34 23.34 -0.74 21.94
N VAL A 35 23.04 -0.33 20.70
CA VAL A 35 24.07 0.01 19.69
C VAL A 35 24.86 1.28 20.02
N GLY A 36 24.39 2.09 20.98
CA GLY A 36 25.12 3.28 21.47
C GLY A 36 24.59 4.63 21.00
N LYS A 37 23.35 4.72 20.48
CA LYS A 37 22.76 5.98 19.98
C LYS A 37 22.84 7.16 20.97
N THR A 38 22.35 6.97 22.20
CA THR A 38 22.42 7.99 23.26
C THR A 38 23.85 8.37 23.60
N PHE A 39 24.78 7.41 23.60
CA PHE A 39 26.19 7.68 23.85
C PHE A 39 26.81 8.52 22.73
N ALA A 40 26.54 8.19 21.46
CA ALA A 40 26.98 8.97 20.31
C ALA A 40 26.40 10.39 20.31
N MET A 41 25.12 10.52 20.63
CA MET A 41 24.45 11.82 20.79
C MET A 41 25.11 12.68 21.87
N LEU A 42 25.38 12.11 23.05
CA LEU A 42 26.04 12.82 24.15
C LEU A 42 27.50 13.16 23.87
N MET A 43 28.25 12.29 23.18
CA MET A 43 29.61 12.60 22.76
C MET A 43 29.64 13.82 21.82
N GLU A 44 28.72 13.86 20.86
CA GLU A 44 28.61 15.00 19.95
C GLU A 44 28.18 16.27 20.69
N ALA A 45 27.24 16.16 21.62
CA ALA A 45 26.86 17.29 22.48
C ALA A 45 28.04 17.81 23.31
N GLN A 46 28.84 16.95 23.93
CA GLN A 46 30.04 17.38 24.67
C GLN A 46 31.08 18.04 23.75
N ARG A 47 31.23 17.56 22.51
CA ARG A 47 32.09 18.20 21.49
C ARG A 47 31.61 19.62 21.16
N LEU A 48 30.32 19.81 20.94
CA LEU A 48 29.73 21.13 20.66
C LEU A 48 29.78 22.07 21.88
N ARG A 49 29.60 21.54 23.08
CA ARG A 49 29.78 22.31 24.32
C ARG A 49 31.22 22.80 24.48
N ALA A 50 32.20 21.96 24.16
CA ALA A 50 33.62 22.37 24.18
C ALA A 50 33.92 23.50 23.17
N GLN A 51 33.08 23.65 22.14
CA GLN A 51 33.12 24.76 21.18
C GLN A 51 32.33 26.00 21.64
N GLY A 52 31.72 25.95 22.83
CA GLY A 52 31.00 27.08 23.44
C GLY A 52 29.51 27.17 23.10
N LEU A 53 28.90 26.13 22.50
CA LEU A 53 27.46 26.11 22.21
C LEU A 53 26.63 25.96 23.51
N ASP A 54 25.49 26.66 23.63
CA ASP A 54 24.55 26.48 24.75
C ASP A 54 23.69 25.23 24.50
N ILE A 55 23.89 24.22 25.34
CA ILE A 55 23.24 22.91 25.21
C ILE A 55 22.40 22.63 26.45
N LEU A 56 21.13 22.29 26.21
CA LEU A 56 20.17 21.86 27.21
C LEU A 56 19.87 20.38 27.07
N ILE A 57 19.91 19.63 28.17
CA ILE A 57 19.33 18.31 28.25
C ILE A 57 17.84 18.48 28.55
N GLY A 58 16.98 18.09 27.59
CA GLY A 58 15.54 17.97 27.82
C GLY A 58 15.22 16.63 28.44
N VAL A 59 15.47 15.55 27.69
CA VAL A 59 15.29 14.16 28.15
C VAL A 59 16.49 13.33 27.70
N VAL A 60 17.16 12.67 28.64
CA VAL A 60 18.21 11.68 28.33
C VAL A 60 18.09 10.50 29.28
N GLU A 61 17.95 9.30 28.71
CA GLU A 61 17.87 8.06 29.47
C GLU A 61 19.23 7.36 29.53
N THR A 62 19.87 7.39 30.70
CA THR A 62 21.14 6.68 30.88
C THR A 62 20.97 5.19 31.18
N HIS A 63 19.77 4.78 31.62
CA HIS A 63 19.46 3.47 32.20
C HIS A 63 20.56 2.99 33.18
N GLY A 64 21.11 3.92 33.98
CA GLY A 64 22.18 3.71 34.97
C GLY A 64 23.53 3.23 34.42
N ARG A 65 23.79 3.39 33.12
CA ARG A 65 25.10 3.13 32.51
C ARG A 65 26.12 4.20 32.93
N LYS A 66 27.15 3.82 33.69
CA LYS A 66 28.16 4.74 34.26
C LYS A 66 28.88 5.58 33.21
N GLU A 67 29.28 4.98 32.08
CA GLU A 67 29.98 5.67 31.00
C GLU A 67 29.09 6.73 30.31
N THR A 68 27.82 6.39 30.05
CA THR A 68 26.85 7.34 29.48
C THR A 68 26.50 8.46 30.47
N ALA A 69 26.35 8.13 31.76
CA ALA A 69 26.09 9.12 32.80
C ALA A 69 27.24 10.10 33.00
N ALA A 70 28.49 9.65 32.84
CA ALA A 70 29.66 10.54 32.90
C ALA A 70 29.60 11.67 31.85
N LEU A 71 29.03 11.38 30.66
CA LEU A 71 28.84 12.37 29.58
C LEU A 71 27.72 13.38 29.86
N LEU A 72 26.95 13.25 30.93
CA LEU A 72 26.01 14.31 31.35
C LEU A 72 26.72 15.42 32.15
N THR A 73 27.92 15.15 32.67
CA THR A 73 28.61 16.06 33.59
C THR A 73 28.86 17.43 32.95
N GLY A 74 28.26 18.46 33.54
CA GLY A 74 28.39 19.85 33.14
C GLY A 74 27.47 20.32 32.00
N LEU A 75 26.61 19.45 31.46
CA LEU A 75 25.50 19.89 30.61
C LEU A 75 24.34 20.38 31.49
N ALA A 76 23.70 21.49 31.10
CA ALA A 76 22.55 22.00 31.84
C ALA A 76 21.34 21.09 31.59
N THR A 77 20.61 20.72 32.64
CA THR A 77 19.45 19.83 32.53
C THR A 77 18.16 20.58 32.87
N GLN A 78 17.13 20.41 32.05
CA GLN A 78 15.82 20.98 32.28
C GLN A 78 15.11 20.20 33.40
N PRO A 79 14.58 20.88 34.44
CA PRO A 79 13.80 20.19 35.48
C PRO A 79 12.53 19.55 34.87
N PRO A 80 12.22 18.27 35.19
CA PRO A 80 11.03 17.62 34.68
C PRO A 80 9.76 18.18 35.34
N GLN A 81 8.68 18.28 34.57
CA GLN A 81 7.35 18.65 35.04
C GLN A 81 6.69 17.46 35.75
N ARG A 82 6.02 17.70 36.88
CA ARG A 82 5.27 16.66 37.60
C ARG A 82 3.79 16.73 37.27
N ILE A 83 3.26 15.69 36.64
CA ILE A 83 1.85 15.57 36.25
C ILE A 83 1.18 14.53 37.16
N SER A 84 0.01 14.86 37.72
CA SER A 84 -0.77 13.91 38.53
C SER A 84 -1.71 13.11 37.63
N HIS A 85 -1.48 11.80 37.52
CA HIS A 85 -2.30 10.90 36.71
C HIS A 85 -2.73 9.68 37.53
N ARG A 86 -4.04 9.45 37.66
CA ARG A 86 -4.63 8.32 38.42
C ARG A 86 -4.08 8.17 39.85
N GLY A 87 -3.81 9.28 40.54
CA GLY A 87 -3.27 9.29 41.92
C GLY A 87 -1.77 8.97 42.04
N ARG A 88 -1.05 8.83 40.92
CA ARG A 88 0.43 8.75 40.88
C ARG A 88 1.01 10.02 40.24
N LEU A 89 2.12 10.51 40.78
CA LEU A 89 2.89 11.60 40.20
C LEU A 89 3.84 11.01 39.14
N VAL A 90 3.65 11.39 37.88
CA VAL A 90 4.51 11.03 36.74
C VAL A 90 5.36 12.25 36.38
N THR A 91 6.64 12.04 36.08
CA THR A 91 7.55 13.09 35.64
C THR A 91 7.67 13.08 34.11
N GLU A 92 7.50 14.22 33.46
CA GLU A 92 7.56 14.38 32.00
C GLU A 92 8.41 15.62 31.63
N PHE A 93 8.80 15.72 30.36
CA PHE A 93 9.50 16.90 29.83
C PHE A 93 8.63 18.18 29.87
N ASP A 94 9.21 19.28 30.36
CA ASP A 94 8.57 20.61 30.37
C ASP A 94 8.92 21.39 29.09
N LEU A 95 8.07 21.24 28.07
CA LEU A 95 8.23 21.91 26.77
C LEU A 95 8.16 23.44 26.89
N ASP A 96 7.21 23.96 27.67
CA ASP A 96 6.99 25.41 27.77
C ASP A 96 8.20 26.12 28.41
N ALA A 97 8.81 25.49 29.43
CA ALA A 97 10.01 26.02 30.06
C ALA A 97 11.25 25.92 29.15
N ALA A 98 11.33 24.90 28.29
CA ALA A 98 12.40 24.80 27.28
C ALA A 98 12.26 25.89 26.20
N LEU A 99 11.03 26.13 25.72
CA LEU A 99 10.72 27.20 24.75
C LEU A 99 10.98 28.60 25.33
N ALA A 100 10.71 28.81 26.62
CA ALA A 100 11.02 30.07 27.30
C ALA A 100 12.54 30.30 27.45
N ARG A 101 13.31 29.23 27.64
CA ARG A 101 14.77 29.30 27.79
C ARG A 101 15.51 29.54 26.47
N ARG A 102 14.98 29.04 25.34
CA ARG A 102 15.59 29.14 24.00
C ARG A 102 17.08 28.76 23.94
N PRO A 103 17.43 27.52 24.32
CA PRO A 103 18.80 27.03 24.12
C PRO A 103 19.16 26.99 22.62
N ALA A 104 20.45 27.00 22.30
CA ALA A 104 20.89 26.81 20.92
C ALA A 104 20.65 25.36 20.45
N LEU A 105 20.85 24.40 21.34
CA LEU A 105 20.62 22.97 21.09
C LEU A 105 19.94 22.31 22.30
N ILE A 106 18.95 21.46 22.04
CA ILE A 106 18.32 20.61 23.05
C ILE A 106 18.46 19.11 22.71
N LEU A 107 18.78 18.31 23.74
CA LEU A 107 18.88 16.85 23.62
C LEU A 107 17.56 16.22 24.06
N MET A 108 16.93 15.47 23.14
CA MET A 108 15.62 14.84 23.31
C MET A 108 15.73 13.36 22.95
N ASP A 109 16.09 12.51 23.91
CA ASP A 109 16.22 11.07 23.70
C ASP A 109 14.84 10.38 23.51
N GLU A 110 14.86 9.19 22.91
CA GLU A 110 13.67 8.37 22.61
C GLU A 110 12.55 9.11 21.86
N LEU A 111 12.79 9.47 20.59
CA LEU A 111 11.85 10.23 19.76
C LEU A 111 10.42 9.63 19.68
N ALA A 112 10.32 8.30 19.76
CA ALA A 112 9.07 7.56 19.61
C ALA A 112 8.17 7.58 20.85
N HIS A 113 8.68 8.09 21.98
CA HIS A 113 8.03 8.03 23.28
C HIS A 113 6.62 8.66 23.27
N SER A 114 5.71 8.03 24.01
CA SER A 114 4.35 8.53 24.22
C SER A 114 4.27 9.34 25.51
N ASN A 115 4.00 10.63 25.40
CA ASN A 115 3.96 11.52 26.56
C ASN A 115 2.80 11.17 27.51
N ALA A 116 2.97 11.47 28.80
CA ALA A 116 1.94 11.22 29.80
C ALA A 116 0.60 11.93 29.48
N PRO A 117 -0.58 11.30 29.72
CA PRO A 117 -1.87 11.94 29.49
C PRO A 117 -2.05 13.20 30.33
N GLY A 118 -2.27 14.34 29.67
CA GLY A 118 -2.28 15.68 30.28
C GLY A 118 -1.14 16.58 29.82
N SER A 119 -0.15 16.02 29.10
CA SER A 119 0.89 16.79 28.40
C SER A 119 0.32 17.52 27.18
N ARG A 120 1.01 18.56 26.72
CA ARG A 120 0.57 19.41 25.59
C ARG A 120 0.39 18.61 24.30
N HIS A 121 1.31 17.70 24.01
CA HIS A 121 1.21 16.77 22.88
C HIS A 121 1.21 15.32 23.34
N PRO A 122 0.51 14.41 22.64
CA PRO A 122 0.52 12.98 22.94
C PRO A 122 1.83 12.25 22.60
N LYS A 123 2.66 12.80 21.70
CA LYS A 123 3.91 12.17 21.24
C LYS A 123 5.11 13.12 21.30
N ARG A 124 6.27 12.62 21.71
CA ARG A 124 7.49 13.41 21.85
C ARG A 124 7.98 14.02 20.53
N TRP A 125 7.79 13.35 19.40
CA TRP A 125 8.15 13.92 18.09
C TRP A 125 7.38 15.22 17.77
N GLN A 126 6.19 15.42 18.34
CA GLN A 126 5.43 16.67 18.20
C GLN A 126 6.01 17.78 19.07
N ASP A 127 6.53 17.46 20.26
CA ASP A 127 7.28 18.43 21.07
C ASP A 127 8.57 18.86 20.36
N VAL A 128 9.26 17.90 19.72
CA VAL A 128 10.44 18.19 18.89
C VAL A 128 10.06 19.06 17.70
N GLU A 129 8.93 18.83 17.05
CA GLU A 129 8.44 19.68 15.97
C GLU A 129 8.25 21.13 16.42
N GLU A 130 7.58 21.37 17.56
CA GLU A 130 7.39 22.71 18.11
C GLU A 130 8.72 23.39 18.49
N LEU A 131 9.69 22.63 19.04
CA LEU A 131 11.04 23.14 19.32
C LEU A 131 11.76 23.61 18.04
N LEU A 132 11.67 22.83 16.97
CA LEU A 132 12.26 23.18 15.68
C LEU A 132 11.57 24.42 15.07
N GLU A 133 10.24 24.52 15.15
CA GLU A 133 9.49 25.70 14.71
C GLU A 133 9.88 26.97 15.48
N ALA A 134 10.26 26.83 16.75
CA ALA A 134 10.77 27.93 17.56
C ALA A 134 12.24 28.31 17.26
N GLY A 135 12.89 27.63 16.31
CA GLY A 135 14.27 27.89 15.90
C GLY A 135 15.34 27.25 16.78
N ILE A 136 14.98 26.23 17.59
CA ILE A 136 15.91 25.52 18.48
C ILE A 136 16.38 24.24 17.77
N ASP A 137 17.71 24.01 17.69
CA ASP A 137 18.24 22.77 17.13
C ASP A 137 17.95 21.60 18.08
N VAL A 138 17.62 20.42 17.54
CA VAL A 138 17.28 19.23 18.33
C VAL A 138 18.14 18.04 17.92
N PHE A 139 18.79 17.41 18.92
CA PHE A 139 19.39 16.10 18.75
C PHE A 139 18.51 15.05 19.41
N THR A 140 18.22 13.96 18.70
CA THR A 140 17.34 12.90 19.17
C THR A 140 17.83 11.52 18.78
N THR A 141 17.27 10.47 19.39
CA THR A 141 17.58 9.08 19.02
C THR A 141 16.32 8.29 18.68
N VAL A 142 16.44 7.38 17.72
CA VAL A 142 15.34 6.51 17.30
C VAL A 142 15.88 5.17 16.78
N ASN A 143 15.09 4.11 16.94
CA ASN A 143 15.39 2.78 16.39
C ASN A 143 14.55 2.49 15.15
N VAL A 144 15.04 1.59 14.29
CA VAL A 144 14.30 1.13 13.09
C VAL A 144 12.90 0.59 13.41
N GLN A 145 12.72 -0.05 14.57
CA GLN A 145 11.44 -0.62 15.00
C GLN A 145 10.35 0.43 15.30
N HIS A 146 10.72 1.70 15.46
CA HIS A 146 9.79 2.79 15.77
C HIS A 146 9.35 3.53 14.51
N LEU A 147 9.88 3.20 13.33
CA LEU A 147 9.37 3.77 12.08
C LEU A 147 8.08 3.07 11.69
N GLU A 148 7.06 3.87 11.39
CA GLU A 148 5.70 3.38 11.17
C GLU A 148 5.61 2.42 9.98
N SER A 149 6.25 2.75 8.85
CA SER A 149 6.29 1.89 7.66
C SER A 149 6.99 0.54 7.85
N LEU A 150 7.88 0.44 8.84
CA LEU A 150 8.69 -0.76 9.09
C LEU A 150 8.17 -1.58 10.27
N ASN A 151 7.14 -1.12 10.98
CA ASN A 151 6.63 -1.76 12.20
C ASN A 151 6.17 -3.20 11.93
N ASP A 152 5.38 -3.43 10.88
CA ASP A 152 4.87 -4.76 10.53
C ASP A 152 5.99 -5.73 10.14
N VAL A 153 6.98 -5.24 9.39
CA VAL A 153 8.15 -6.03 8.97
C VAL A 153 9.00 -6.42 10.17
N VAL A 154 9.25 -5.46 11.07
CA VAL A 154 10.02 -5.68 12.29
C VAL A 154 9.26 -6.60 13.27
N SER A 155 7.94 -6.46 13.37
CA SER A 155 7.08 -7.36 14.15
C SER A 155 7.14 -8.80 13.60
N GLY A 156 7.12 -8.98 12.28
CA GLY A 156 7.29 -10.29 11.64
C GLY A 156 8.65 -10.96 11.92
N VAL A 157 9.72 -10.17 12.09
CA VAL A 157 11.06 -10.65 12.40
C VAL A 157 11.23 -10.93 13.91
N THR A 158 10.78 -10.02 14.76
CA THR A 158 11.07 -10.04 16.21
C THR A 158 9.99 -10.70 17.05
N GLY A 159 8.76 -10.83 16.52
CA GLY A 159 7.58 -11.32 17.24
C GLY A 159 7.00 -10.31 18.23
N ILE A 160 7.50 -9.07 18.28
CA ILE A 160 7.09 -8.04 19.23
C ILE A 160 6.46 -6.87 18.47
N GLN A 161 5.21 -6.55 18.80
CA GLN A 161 4.55 -5.34 18.29
C GLN A 161 4.93 -4.11 19.10
N VAL A 162 5.43 -3.08 18.42
CA VAL A 162 5.84 -1.81 19.02
C VAL A 162 4.70 -0.80 18.87
N ARG A 163 4.15 -0.32 19.99
CA ARG A 163 3.04 0.67 19.99
C ARG A 163 3.51 2.12 19.85
N GLU A 164 4.80 2.34 20.07
CA GLU A 164 5.43 3.66 20.03
C GLU A 164 6.11 3.87 18.69
N THR A 165 5.49 4.69 17.84
CA THR A 165 5.94 4.94 16.47
C THR A 165 6.18 6.41 16.18
N VAL A 166 7.01 6.66 15.16
CA VAL A 166 7.31 7.95 14.55
C VAL A 166 6.91 7.86 13.07
N PRO A 167 6.16 8.85 12.55
CA PRO A 167 5.81 8.89 11.12
C PRO A 167 7.04 9.03 10.24
N ASP A 168 7.10 8.26 9.16
CA ASP A 168 8.18 8.32 8.17
C ASP A 168 8.44 9.73 7.62
N PRO A 169 7.43 10.57 7.29
CA PRO A 169 7.67 11.93 6.81
C PRO A 169 8.42 12.82 7.80
N PHE A 170 8.24 12.60 9.11
CA PHE A 170 8.96 13.34 10.15
C PHE A 170 10.43 12.88 10.24
N PHE A 171 10.68 11.57 10.12
CA PHE A 171 12.05 11.06 10.02
C PHE A 171 12.74 11.55 8.74
N ASP A 172 11.99 11.64 7.63
CA ASP A 172 12.50 12.08 6.33
C ASP A 172 12.76 13.59 6.26
N SER A 173 12.10 14.40 7.09
CA SER A 173 12.32 15.85 7.16
C SER A 173 13.53 16.26 8.00
N ALA A 174 14.21 15.34 8.69
CA ALA A 174 15.41 15.65 9.45
C ALA A 174 16.51 16.29 8.57
N ASP A 175 17.39 17.11 9.12
CA ASP A 175 18.53 17.66 8.37
C ASP A 175 19.65 16.61 8.23
N GLU A 176 19.94 15.90 9.32
CA GLU A 176 21.01 14.93 9.39
C GLU A 176 20.54 13.65 10.12
N VAL A 177 20.82 12.49 9.53
CA VAL A 177 20.58 11.18 10.16
C VAL A 177 21.91 10.45 10.25
N VAL A 178 22.37 10.22 11.48
CA VAL A 178 23.63 9.50 11.76
C VAL A 178 23.29 8.06 12.10
N LEU A 179 23.70 7.13 11.24
CA LEU A 179 23.56 5.70 11.51
C LEU A 179 24.61 5.26 12.54
N VAL A 180 24.14 4.85 13.71
CA VAL A 180 24.94 4.21 14.76
C VAL A 180 24.80 2.70 14.62
N ASP A 181 25.78 2.10 13.95
CA ASP A 181 25.82 0.68 13.65
C ASP A 181 26.80 -0.07 14.57
N LEU A 182 26.41 -1.27 14.99
CA LEU A 182 27.25 -2.18 15.76
C LEU A 182 27.00 -3.62 15.28
N PRO A 183 28.05 -4.42 15.02
CA PRO A 183 27.88 -5.82 14.65
C PRO A 183 27.02 -6.61 15.66
N PRO A 184 26.17 -7.56 15.21
CA PRO A 184 25.33 -8.35 16.10
C PRO A 184 26.10 -9.09 17.20
N ASP A 185 27.29 -9.60 16.89
CA ASP A 185 28.12 -10.33 17.85
C ASP A 185 28.65 -9.39 18.95
N ASP A 186 29.10 -8.18 18.59
CA ASP A 186 29.55 -7.15 19.54
C ASP A 186 28.40 -6.63 20.40
N LEU A 187 27.20 -6.47 19.82
CA LEU A 187 26.01 -6.05 20.57
C LEU A 187 25.61 -7.09 21.61
N ARG A 188 25.67 -8.38 21.25
CA ARG A 188 25.45 -9.48 22.20
C ARG A 188 26.51 -9.52 23.28
N GLN A 189 27.78 -9.30 22.92
CA GLN A 189 28.85 -9.22 23.90
C GLN A 189 28.60 -8.07 24.90
N ARG A 190 28.17 -6.90 24.43
CA ARG A 190 27.79 -5.78 25.30
C ARG A 190 26.60 -6.10 26.19
N LEU A 191 25.65 -6.90 25.73
CA LEU A 191 24.53 -7.39 26.54
C LEU A 191 25.03 -8.32 27.66
N HIS A 192 25.89 -9.29 27.33
CA HIS A 192 26.52 -10.19 28.30
C HIS A 192 27.40 -9.46 29.33
N GLU A 193 28.06 -8.37 28.92
CA GLU A 193 28.83 -7.49 29.80
C GLU A 193 27.96 -6.56 30.67
N GLY A 194 26.62 -6.64 30.58
CA GLY A 194 25.70 -5.80 31.37
C GLY A 194 25.65 -4.33 30.92
N LYS A 195 26.15 -4.01 29.72
CA LYS A 195 26.26 -2.63 29.21
C LYS A 195 25.00 -2.13 28.51
N VAL A 196 23.97 -2.97 28.34
CA VAL A 196 22.73 -2.64 27.60
C VAL A 196 21.51 -2.50 28.52
N TYR A 197 21.36 -3.30 29.58
CA TYR A 197 20.26 -3.19 30.56
C TYR A 197 20.74 -3.46 31.99
N ILE A 198 20.06 -2.89 32.99
CA ILE A 198 20.20 -3.26 34.41
C ILE A 198 19.22 -4.40 34.70
N ALA A 199 19.70 -5.45 35.39
CA ALA A 199 18.93 -6.63 35.76
C ALA A 199 17.63 -6.25 36.51
N GLY A 200 16.49 -6.67 35.95
CA GLY A 200 15.17 -6.48 36.56
C GLY A 200 14.02 -6.35 35.54
N GLN A 201 13.21 -7.40 35.46
CA GLN A 201 11.83 -7.47 34.90
C GLN A 201 11.59 -7.69 33.38
N ALA A 202 12.59 -7.99 32.53
CA ALA A 202 12.32 -8.33 31.13
C ALA A 202 13.31 -9.28 30.42
N GLU A 203 14.08 -10.11 31.14
CA GLU A 203 15.13 -10.97 30.54
C GLU A 203 14.62 -11.84 29.38
N ARG A 204 13.49 -12.53 29.56
CA ARG A 204 12.96 -13.46 28.55
C ARG A 204 12.49 -12.79 27.24
N ALA A 205 11.91 -11.58 27.31
CA ALA A 205 11.49 -10.84 26.12
C ALA A 205 12.68 -10.21 25.38
N ILE A 206 13.70 -9.80 26.14
CA ILE A 206 14.97 -9.29 25.62
C ILE A 206 15.75 -10.41 24.92
N GLU A 207 15.82 -11.61 25.47
CA GLU A 207 16.52 -12.74 24.84
C GLU A 207 15.96 -13.13 23.47
N HIS A 208 14.64 -13.09 23.30
CA HIS A 208 14.00 -13.32 22.01
C HIS A 208 14.29 -12.19 21.00
N PHE A 209 14.32 -10.94 21.45
CA PHE A 209 14.59 -9.79 20.60
C PHE A 209 16.06 -9.74 20.14
N PHE A 210 17.03 -10.04 21.02
CA PHE A 210 18.47 -9.98 20.76
C PHE A 210 19.07 -11.26 20.13
N ARG A 211 18.23 -12.13 19.53
CA ARG A 211 18.71 -13.28 18.74
C ARG A 211 19.53 -12.80 17.54
N LYS A 212 20.61 -13.52 17.21
CA LYS A 212 21.53 -13.15 16.12
C LYS A 212 20.81 -12.92 14.79
N GLY A 213 19.85 -13.78 14.43
CA GLY A 213 19.06 -13.62 13.20
C GLY A 213 18.23 -12.33 13.18
N ASN A 214 17.57 -12.01 14.30
CA ASN A 214 16.76 -10.79 14.43
C ASN A 214 17.63 -9.54 14.33
N LEU A 215 18.79 -9.53 14.98
CA LEU A 215 19.74 -8.42 14.93
C LEU A 215 20.32 -8.20 13.52
N ILE A 216 20.57 -9.27 12.75
CA ILE A 216 21.01 -9.16 11.36
C ILE A 216 19.93 -8.49 10.51
N ALA A 217 18.68 -8.92 10.65
CA ALA A 217 17.55 -8.37 9.91
C ALA A 217 17.28 -6.90 10.28
N LEU A 218 17.28 -6.55 11.57
CA LEU A 218 17.13 -5.16 12.01
C LEU A 218 18.25 -4.26 11.51
N ARG A 219 19.49 -4.77 11.48
CA ARG A 219 20.65 -4.06 10.92
C ARG A 219 20.51 -3.83 9.42
N GLU A 220 20.06 -4.84 8.67
CA GLU A 220 19.78 -4.71 7.24
C GLU A 220 18.71 -3.64 6.98
N LEU A 221 17.61 -3.67 7.72
CA LEU A 221 16.53 -2.69 7.59
C LEU A 221 17.02 -1.26 7.90
N ALA A 222 17.84 -1.09 8.95
CA ALA A 222 18.39 0.21 9.30
C ALA A 222 19.34 0.75 8.21
N LEU A 223 20.25 -0.09 7.69
CA LEU A 223 21.16 0.25 6.60
C LEU A 223 20.40 0.62 5.32
N ARG A 224 19.39 -0.17 4.96
CA ARG A 224 18.54 0.07 3.79
C ARG A 224 17.79 1.39 3.91
N ARG A 225 17.16 1.67 5.06
CA ARG A 225 16.44 2.92 5.28
C ARG A 225 17.35 4.15 5.20
N THR A 226 18.57 4.05 5.74
CA THR A 226 19.56 5.13 5.61
C THR A 226 19.98 5.31 4.14
N ALA A 227 20.15 4.23 3.38
CA ALA A 227 20.48 4.31 1.96
C ALA A 227 19.35 4.94 1.12
N ASP A 228 18.09 4.55 1.35
CA ASP A 228 16.93 5.11 0.65
C ASP A 228 16.83 6.64 0.86
N ARG A 229 17.08 7.10 2.10
CA ARG A 229 17.13 8.52 2.42
C ARG A 229 18.26 9.27 1.70
N VAL A 230 19.46 8.67 1.64
CA VAL A 230 20.59 9.28 0.91
C VAL A 230 20.25 9.43 -0.58
N ASP A 231 19.56 8.44 -1.16
CA ASP A 231 19.05 8.50 -2.53
C ASP A 231 18.03 9.65 -2.71
N ASP A 232 17.15 9.90 -1.73
CA ASP A 232 16.17 10.99 -1.76
C ASP A 232 16.80 12.38 -1.58
N GLN A 233 17.77 12.52 -0.66
CA GLN A 233 18.54 13.76 -0.51
C GLN A 233 19.33 14.09 -1.78
N MET A 234 19.90 13.06 -2.45
CA MET A 234 20.56 13.24 -3.74
C MET A 234 19.60 13.68 -4.85
N ARG A 235 18.34 13.23 -4.82
CA ARG A 235 17.30 13.69 -5.76
C ARG A 235 16.91 15.14 -5.49
N ALA A 236 16.60 15.50 -4.25
CA ALA A 236 16.22 16.87 -3.87
C ALA A 236 17.32 17.90 -4.15
N TRP A 237 18.59 17.57 -3.87
CA TRP A 237 19.73 18.43 -4.17
C TRP A 237 19.92 18.67 -5.68
N ARG A 238 19.52 17.71 -6.54
CA ARG A 238 19.61 17.83 -8.01
C ARG A 238 18.53 18.71 -8.62
N ASP A 239 17.31 18.67 -8.09
CA ASP A 239 16.23 19.54 -8.54
C ASP A 239 16.56 21.03 -8.32
N LEU A 240 17.45 21.31 -7.37
CA LEU A 240 17.94 22.64 -7.01
C LEU A 240 19.10 23.16 -7.88
N GLN A 241 19.95 22.29 -8.44
CA GLN A 241 21.17 22.71 -9.16
C GLN A 241 21.08 22.72 -10.70
N GLY A 242 19.94 22.37 -11.30
CA GLY A 242 19.68 22.62 -12.72
C GLY A 242 20.75 22.09 -13.68
N GLN A 243 20.61 20.81 -14.08
CA GLN A 243 21.37 20.13 -15.14
C GLN A 243 22.91 20.19 -15.04
N GLU A 244 23.55 19.06 -14.69
CA GLU A 244 24.39 18.29 -15.62
C GLU A 244 25.14 17.14 -14.94
N ARG A 245 25.26 16.04 -15.70
CA ARG A 245 25.90 14.73 -15.44
C ARG A 245 25.07 13.69 -14.67
N VAL A 246 24.69 12.65 -15.41
CA VAL A 246 24.26 11.35 -14.86
C VAL A 246 25.42 10.79 -14.04
N TRP A 247 25.18 10.46 -12.78
CA TRP A 247 26.21 9.79 -11.97
C TRP A 247 26.22 8.30 -12.27
N HIS A 248 27.42 7.76 -12.55
CA HIS A 248 27.66 6.36 -12.92
C HIS A 248 27.54 5.36 -11.74
N THR A 249 26.87 5.71 -10.64
CA THR A 249 26.84 4.85 -9.44
C THR A 249 25.92 3.63 -9.59
N ARG A 250 25.01 3.60 -10.58
CA ARG A 250 24.17 2.44 -10.94
C ARG A 250 24.25 2.17 -12.45
N ASP A 251 24.45 0.91 -12.83
CA ASP A 251 24.47 0.44 -14.23
C ASP A 251 23.04 0.34 -14.83
N ALA A 252 22.26 1.42 -14.71
CA ALA A 252 20.88 1.48 -15.19
C ALA A 252 20.83 1.61 -16.73
N ILE A 253 19.96 0.82 -17.36
CA ILE A 253 19.96 0.61 -18.81
C ILE A 253 18.73 1.22 -19.47
N LEU A 254 18.91 1.95 -20.57
CA LEU A 254 17.87 2.37 -21.49
C LEU A 254 17.94 1.57 -22.79
N LEU A 255 16.96 0.70 -23.02
CA LEU A 255 16.74 0.03 -24.29
C LEU A 255 15.93 0.91 -25.24
N CYS A 256 16.48 1.20 -26.42
CA CYS A 256 15.74 1.90 -27.47
C CYS A 256 15.21 0.92 -28.51
N ILE A 257 13.89 0.77 -28.56
CA ILE A 257 13.19 -0.06 -29.55
C ILE A 257 12.96 0.79 -30.80
N GLY A 258 13.33 0.25 -31.96
CA GLY A 258 13.20 0.93 -33.24
C GLY A 258 12.22 0.25 -34.19
N HIS A 259 12.02 0.85 -35.36
CA HIS A 259 11.14 0.33 -36.42
C HIS A 259 11.72 -0.83 -37.27
N GLY A 260 12.84 -1.44 -36.84
CA GLY A 260 13.52 -2.52 -37.59
C GLY A 260 13.09 -3.92 -37.15
N SER A 261 13.45 -4.93 -37.93
CA SER A 261 13.38 -6.34 -37.52
C SER A 261 14.38 -6.63 -36.38
N GLY A 262 14.09 -7.63 -35.54
CA GLY A 262 15.02 -8.09 -34.50
C GLY A 262 14.89 -7.44 -33.12
N ASN A 263 13.83 -6.65 -32.88
CA ASN A 263 13.58 -6.02 -31.57
C ASN A 263 13.51 -7.04 -30.41
N GLU A 264 13.00 -8.26 -30.64
CA GLU A 264 12.95 -9.29 -29.59
C GLU A 264 14.35 -9.74 -29.13
N LYS A 265 15.30 -9.91 -30.07
CA LYS A 265 16.69 -10.25 -29.73
C LYS A 265 17.35 -9.12 -28.93
N LEU A 266 17.02 -7.87 -29.29
CA LEU A 266 17.49 -6.67 -28.60
C LEU A 266 16.97 -6.63 -27.16
N VAL A 267 15.67 -6.85 -26.97
CA VAL A 267 15.00 -6.94 -25.66
C VAL A 267 15.63 -8.04 -24.78
N ARG A 268 15.79 -9.26 -25.30
CA ARG A 268 16.43 -10.36 -24.54
C ARG A 268 17.89 -10.10 -24.20
N THR A 269 18.59 -9.29 -24.99
CA THR A 269 19.98 -8.92 -24.71
C THR A 269 20.06 -7.85 -23.63
N ALA A 270 19.19 -6.85 -23.67
CA ALA A 270 19.07 -5.85 -22.62
C ALA A 270 18.65 -6.48 -21.27
N ALA A 271 17.66 -7.38 -21.27
CA ALA A 271 17.24 -8.11 -20.06
C ALA A 271 18.39 -8.90 -19.43
N ARG A 272 19.21 -9.59 -20.24
CA ARG A 272 20.40 -10.32 -19.76
C ARG A 272 21.47 -9.39 -19.18
N LEU A 273 21.67 -8.22 -19.79
CA LEU A 273 22.59 -7.21 -19.27
C LEU A 273 22.09 -6.65 -17.93
N ALA A 274 20.81 -6.28 -17.85
CA ALA A 274 20.17 -5.76 -16.64
C ALA A 274 20.26 -6.77 -15.48
N ALA A 275 19.93 -8.05 -15.75
CA ALA A 275 20.04 -9.12 -14.76
C ALA A 275 21.49 -9.34 -14.28
N LYS A 276 22.48 -9.24 -15.18
CA LYS A 276 23.90 -9.38 -14.81
C LYS A 276 24.39 -8.23 -13.93
N PHE A 277 23.88 -7.02 -14.14
CA PHE A 277 24.23 -5.83 -13.36
C PHE A 277 23.33 -5.60 -12.15
N GLY A 278 22.31 -6.45 -11.92
CA GLY A 278 21.31 -6.24 -10.86
C GLY A 278 20.63 -4.86 -10.94
N SER A 279 20.48 -4.32 -12.16
CA SER A 279 20.11 -2.92 -12.37
C SER A 279 18.73 -2.79 -13.00
N VAL A 280 18.02 -1.72 -12.64
CA VAL A 280 16.78 -1.31 -13.29
C VAL A 280 17.03 -0.97 -14.76
N TRP A 281 16.08 -1.31 -15.62
CA TRP A 281 16.19 -1.07 -17.04
C TRP A 281 14.84 -0.66 -17.63
N HIS A 282 14.91 0.25 -18.59
CA HIS A 282 13.75 0.85 -19.23
C HIS A 282 13.77 0.49 -20.71
N ALA A 283 12.61 0.31 -21.32
CA ALA A 283 12.48 0.11 -22.76
C ALA A 283 11.58 1.19 -23.37
N VAL A 284 12.14 1.98 -24.30
CA VAL A 284 11.45 3.11 -24.89
C VAL A 284 11.32 3.01 -26.39
N TYR A 285 10.18 3.48 -26.89
CA TYR A 285 9.93 3.73 -28.30
C TYR A 285 9.61 5.21 -28.51
N VAL A 286 10.25 5.86 -29.48
CA VAL A 286 9.95 7.25 -29.82
C VAL A 286 9.05 7.30 -31.06
N GLU A 287 7.84 7.81 -30.89
CA GLU A 287 6.93 8.15 -31.96
C GLU A 287 7.33 9.48 -32.62
N THR A 288 7.86 9.40 -33.83
CA THR A 288 8.06 10.58 -34.69
C THR A 288 6.92 10.76 -35.69
N PRO A 289 6.74 11.98 -36.23
CA PRO A 289 5.78 12.25 -37.30
C PRO A 289 5.91 11.37 -38.54
N GLN A 290 7.13 10.90 -38.84
CA GLN A 290 7.43 10.02 -39.97
C GLN A 290 7.03 8.56 -39.66
N LEU A 291 7.16 8.15 -38.40
CA LEU A 291 6.81 6.80 -37.93
C LEU A 291 5.31 6.63 -37.64
N HIS A 292 4.54 7.73 -37.58
CA HIS A 292 3.08 7.69 -37.49
C HIS A 292 2.41 7.06 -38.73
N GLY A 293 3.11 7.00 -39.87
CA GLY A 293 2.63 6.38 -41.12
C GLY A 293 3.10 4.94 -41.36
N LEU A 294 3.65 4.26 -40.36
CA LEU A 294 4.14 2.89 -40.50
C LEU A 294 2.99 1.91 -40.80
N PRO A 295 3.24 0.86 -41.63
CA PRO A 295 2.30 -0.24 -41.80
C PRO A 295 1.94 -0.91 -40.47
N GLU A 296 0.68 -1.33 -40.31
CA GLU A 296 0.16 -1.92 -39.07
C GLU A 296 1.02 -3.06 -38.53
N ASN A 297 1.56 -3.91 -39.41
CA ASN A 297 2.42 -5.04 -39.04
C ASN A 297 3.72 -4.60 -38.33
N GLN A 298 4.34 -3.50 -38.78
CA GLN A 298 5.57 -2.97 -38.16
C GLN A 298 5.27 -2.32 -36.81
N ARG A 299 4.13 -1.64 -36.68
CA ARG A 299 3.69 -1.07 -35.40
C ARG A 299 3.36 -2.15 -34.37
N ARG A 300 2.70 -3.24 -34.78
CA ARG A 300 2.44 -4.41 -33.92
C ARG A 300 3.75 -5.03 -33.42
N ALA A 301 4.76 -5.16 -34.27
CA ALA A 301 6.06 -5.71 -33.87
C ALA A 301 6.82 -4.83 -32.85
N ILE A 302 6.60 -3.51 -32.86
CA ILE A 302 7.15 -2.60 -31.85
C ILE A 302 6.43 -2.77 -30.52
N LEU A 303 5.09 -2.83 -30.54
CA LEU A 303 4.27 -3.02 -29.34
C LEU A 303 4.50 -4.40 -28.70
N SER A 304 4.64 -5.46 -29.50
CA SER A 304 4.99 -6.78 -29.00
C SER A 304 6.37 -6.80 -28.34
N ALA A 305 7.34 -6.06 -28.88
CA ALA A 305 8.67 -5.94 -28.29
C ALA A 305 8.65 -5.14 -26.97
N LEU A 306 7.85 -4.06 -26.87
CA LEU A 306 7.65 -3.35 -25.60
C LEU A 306 6.99 -4.26 -24.57
N ARG A 307 5.93 -4.99 -24.95
CA ARG A 307 5.26 -5.95 -24.06
C ARG A 307 6.22 -7.05 -23.58
N LEU A 308 7.03 -7.60 -24.47
CA LEU A 308 8.08 -8.57 -24.10
C LEU A 308 9.09 -7.98 -23.12
N ALA A 309 9.46 -6.70 -23.27
CA ALA A 309 10.35 -6.03 -22.33
C ALA A 309 9.71 -5.89 -20.95
N GLN A 310 8.43 -5.52 -20.91
CA GLN A 310 7.65 -5.43 -19.67
C GLN A 310 7.53 -6.79 -18.97
N GLU A 311 7.25 -7.86 -19.70
CA GLU A 311 7.19 -9.24 -19.17
C GLU A 311 8.54 -9.70 -18.60
N LEU A 312 9.65 -9.16 -19.09
CA LEU A 312 11.01 -9.40 -18.59
C LEU A 312 11.47 -8.40 -17.51
N GLY A 313 10.55 -7.58 -17.00
CA GLY A 313 10.80 -6.65 -15.89
C GLY A 313 11.36 -5.29 -16.28
N ALA A 314 11.19 -4.84 -17.53
CA ALA A 314 11.53 -3.47 -17.92
C ALA A 314 10.39 -2.49 -17.62
N GLU A 315 10.74 -1.26 -17.24
CA GLU A 315 9.81 -0.14 -17.29
C GLU A 315 9.67 0.35 -18.75
N THR A 316 8.45 0.37 -19.28
CA THR A 316 8.25 0.70 -20.71
C THR A 316 7.60 2.06 -20.92
N ALA A 317 8.12 2.87 -21.85
CA ALA A 317 7.52 4.16 -22.19
C ALA A 317 7.49 4.42 -23.70
N THR A 318 6.41 5.06 -24.17
CA THR A 318 6.31 5.56 -25.54
C THR A 318 6.42 7.08 -25.52
N LEU A 319 7.51 7.61 -26.06
CA LEU A 319 7.80 9.04 -26.11
C LEU A 319 7.27 9.62 -27.41
N SER A 320 6.72 10.83 -27.40
CA SER A 320 6.34 11.54 -28.62
C SER A 320 7.20 12.79 -28.78
N ASP A 321 8.08 12.79 -29.78
CA ASP A 321 8.95 13.93 -30.06
C ASP A 321 9.30 13.99 -31.56
N PRO A 322 9.42 15.17 -32.17
CA PRO A 322 9.91 15.30 -33.54
C PRO A 322 11.33 14.76 -33.76
N GLN A 323 12.17 14.74 -32.70
CA GLN A 323 13.58 14.33 -32.77
C GLN A 323 13.86 13.15 -31.82
N GLU A 324 14.08 11.95 -32.38
CA GLU A 324 14.30 10.70 -31.63
C GLU A 324 15.49 10.78 -30.67
N ASP A 325 16.60 11.37 -31.13
CA ASP A 325 17.84 11.46 -30.38
C ASP A 325 17.69 12.36 -29.14
N LYS A 326 17.05 13.53 -29.27
CA LYS A 326 16.78 14.41 -28.12
C LYS A 326 15.84 13.78 -27.11
N ALA A 327 14.80 13.09 -27.57
CA ALA A 327 13.84 12.44 -26.68
C ALA A 327 14.49 11.33 -25.85
N ILE A 328 15.30 10.49 -26.49
CA ILE A 328 16.04 9.41 -25.82
C ILE A 328 17.04 9.97 -24.82
N LEU A 329 17.78 11.03 -25.18
CA LEU A 329 18.74 11.65 -24.26
C LEU A 329 18.07 12.36 -23.08
N ARG A 330 16.96 13.06 -23.33
CA ARG A 330 16.15 13.67 -22.26
C ARG A 330 15.67 12.58 -21.29
N TYR A 331 15.06 11.52 -21.81
CA TYR A 331 14.57 10.41 -20.99
C TYR A 331 15.68 9.70 -20.22
N ALA A 332 16.82 9.44 -20.87
CA ALA A 332 17.99 8.83 -20.21
C ALA A 332 18.49 9.69 -19.04
N ARG A 333 18.51 11.01 -19.19
CA ARG A 333 18.96 11.94 -18.13
C ARG A 333 17.91 12.10 -17.02
N GLU A 334 16.63 12.21 -17.36
CA GLU A 334 15.51 12.28 -16.41
C GLU A 334 15.45 11.04 -15.51
N HIS A 335 15.70 9.85 -16.07
CA HIS A 335 15.66 8.58 -15.33
C HIS A 335 17.03 8.05 -14.90
N ASN A 336 18.11 8.85 -15.04
CA ASN A 336 19.49 8.49 -14.67
C ASN A 336 19.97 7.14 -15.25
N LEU A 337 19.65 6.89 -16.52
CA LEU A 337 20.00 5.68 -17.25
C LEU A 337 21.35 5.87 -17.94
N GLY A 338 22.42 5.39 -17.28
CA GLY A 338 23.80 5.60 -17.70
C GLY A 338 24.23 4.84 -18.96
N LYS A 339 23.50 3.78 -19.36
CA LYS A 339 23.81 3.00 -20.57
C LYS A 339 22.64 2.94 -21.54
N ILE A 340 22.87 3.24 -22.80
CA ILE A 340 21.88 3.17 -23.87
C ILE A 340 22.15 1.96 -24.76
N VAL A 341 21.19 1.05 -24.88
CA VAL A 341 21.26 -0.15 -25.71
C VAL A 341 20.44 0.05 -26.99
N ILE A 342 21.11 -0.03 -28.14
CA ILE A 342 20.50 0.13 -29.47
C ILE A 342 20.90 -1.03 -30.40
N GLY A 343 20.02 -1.34 -31.36
CA GLY A 343 20.31 -2.33 -32.41
C GLY A 343 21.20 -1.79 -33.54
N ARG A 344 22.19 -2.57 -33.97
CA ARG A 344 23.04 -2.29 -35.13
C ARG A 344 22.22 -2.45 -36.41
N ARG A 345 22.18 -1.41 -37.25
CA ARG A 345 21.51 -1.44 -38.56
C ARG A 345 22.53 -1.43 -39.69
N GLN A 346 22.37 -2.30 -40.70
CA GLN A 346 23.21 -2.27 -41.90
C GLN A 346 22.80 -1.13 -42.83
N HIS A 347 23.75 -0.24 -43.15
CA HIS A 347 23.54 0.85 -44.11
C HIS A 347 23.78 0.35 -45.54
N ARG A 348 22.86 0.67 -46.48
CA ARG A 348 23.03 0.39 -47.92
C ARG A 348 23.32 1.72 -48.66
N ARG A 349 24.59 1.89 -49.09
CA ARG A 349 25.14 2.82 -50.13
C ARG A 349 25.76 4.18 -49.72
N TRP A 350 26.68 4.57 -50.64
CA TRP A 350 27.82 5.51 -50.69
C TRP A 350 27.56 7.00 -50.35
N PHE A 351 26.32 7.52 -50.38
CA PHE A 351 26.09 8.98 -50.35
C PHE A 351 25.27 9.52 -49.15
N SER A 352 25.13 8.80 -48.03
CA SER A 352 24.30 9.26 -46.89
C SER A 352 25.04 9.42 -45.56
N ARG A 353 24.54 10.41 -44.81
CA ARG A 353 24.95 11.00 -43.52
C ARG A 353 25.04 10.03 -42.34
N GLU A 354 25.77 10.49 -41.32
CA GLU A 354 25.98 9.93 -39.96
C GLU A 354 24.82 9.09 -39.40
N SER A 355 25.15 7.93 -38.83
CA SER A 355 24.16 6.98 -38.30
C SER A 355 23.46 7.52 -37.04
N PHE A 356 22.33 6.91 -36.66
CA PHE A 356 21.63 7.25 -35.41
C PHE A 356 22.54 7.09 -34.19
N ALA A 357 23.35 6.03 -34.16
CA ALA A 357 24.35 5.80 -33.13
C ALA A 357 25.38 6.93 -33.08
N ASP A 358 25.88 7.38 -34.25
CA ASP A 358 26.88 8.46 -34.34
C ASP A 358 26.32 9.83 -33.92
N ARG A 359 25.02 10.07 -34.11
CA ARG A 359 24.34 11.27 -33.62
C ARG A 359 24.17 11.23 -32.10
N LEU A 360 23.83 10.07 -31.55
CA LEU A 360 23.67 9.89 -30.10
C LEU A 360 25.02 10.06 -29.39
N ALA A 361 26.07 9.39 -29.89
CA ALA A 361 27.41 9.41 -29.33
C ALA A 361 28.03 10.82 -29.29
N ARG A 362 27.77 11.67 -30.30
CA ARG A 362 28.26 13.06 -30.29
C ARG A 362 27.49 13.98 -29.35
N ARG A 363 26.20 13.74 -29.14
CA ARG A 363 25.34 14.60 -28.31
C ARG A 363 25.37 14.24 -26.83
N ALA A 364 25.80 13.03 -26.50
CA ALA A 364 25.95 12.56 -25.13
C ALA A 364 27.25 11.76 -24.96
N PRO A 365 28.41 12.44 -24.91
CA PRO A 365 29.68 11.79 -24.59
C PRO A 365 29.73 11.27 -23.14
N ASP A 366 28.77 11.68 -22.31
CA ASP A 366 28.59 11.30 -20.92
C ASP A 366 27.86 9.95 -20.72
N LEU A 367 27.30 9.35 -21.77
CA LEU A 367 26.51 8.11 -21.69
C LEU A 367 27.19 6.95 -22.42
N ASP A 368 27.15 5.75 -21.84
CA ASP A 368 27.68 4.55 -22.48
C ASP A 368 26.73 4.06 -23.58
N LEU A 369 27.22 3.87 -24.80
CA LEU A 369 26.41 3.36 -25.92
C LEU A 369 26.75 1.89 -26.22
N VAL A 370 25.78 1.00 -26.04
CA VAL A 370 25.89 -0.44 -26.32
C VAL A 370 25.15 -0.78 -27.61
N ILE A 371 25.90 -1.18 -28.64
CA ILE A 371 25.35 -1.49 -29.96
C ILE A 371 25.28 -3.02 -30.17
N VAL A 372 24.08 -3.58 -30.17
CA VAL A 372 23.82 -5.02 -30.30
C VAL A 372 23.65 -5.41 -31.77
N ALA A 373 24.36 -6.44 -32.22
CA ALA A 373 24.20 -6.97 -33.58
C ALA A 373 22.86 -7.71 -33.75
N LEU A 374 22.05 -7.21 -34.68
CA LEU A 374 20.82 -7.86 -35.12
C LEU A 374 21.18 -8.80 -36.30
N ASP A 375 20.75 -10.06 -36.24
CA ASP A 375 20.94 -10.99 -37.36
C ASP A 375 19.84 -10.72 -38.39
N ASP A 376 20.09 -9.81 -39.34
CA ASP A 376 19.16 -9.61 -40.45
C ASP A 376 19.48 -10.59 -41.58
N LYS A 377 18.61 -11.60 -41.77
CA LYS A 377 18.18 -11.92 -43.14
C LYS A 377 17.17 -10.82 -43.49
N PRO A 378 17.40 -10.00 -44.53
CA PRO A 378 16.41 -9.01 -44.94
C PRO A 378 15.14 -9.76 -45.35
N ALA A 379 14.11 -9.72 -44.52
CA ALA A 379 12.78 -10.13 -44.94
C ALA A 379 12.41 -9.25 -46.15
N PRO A 380 11.98 -9.83 -47.27
CA PRO A 380 11.52 -9.03 -48.40
C PRO A 380 10.40 -8.12 -47.88
N LEU A 381 10.54 -6.81 -48.14
CA LEU A 381 9.54 -5.81 -47.80
C LEU A 381 8.16 -6.34 -48.21
N PRO A 382 7.22 -6.60 -47.28
CA PRO A 382 5.90 -7.02 -47.68
C PRO A 382 5.28 -5.87 -48.49
N ASN A 383 4.78 -6.21 -49.67
CA ASN A 383 4.07 -5.31 -50.56
C ASN A 383 3.12 -4.42 -49.76
N ARG A 384 3.25 -3.10 -49.93
CA ARG A 384 2.29 -2.11 -49.41
C ARG A 384 0.87 -2.61 -49.68
N THR A 385 0.14 -3.00 -48.65
CA THR A 385 -1.31 -3.17 -48.76
C THR A 385 -1.89 -1.83 -49.18
N PRO A 386 -2.62 -1.73 -50.30
CA PRO A 386 -3.15 -0.46 -50.76
C PRO A 386 -4.13 0.09 -49.72
N ASP A 387 -3.82 1.29 -49.22
CA ASP A 387 -4.72 2.11 -48.42
C ASP A 387 -6.03 2.33 -49.20
N ALA A 388 -7.15 1.83 -48.68
CA ALA A 388 -8.46 1.75 -49.37
C ALA A 388 -9.15 3.10 -49.60
N ARG A 389 -8.44 4.22 -49.45
CA ARG A 389 -8.92 5.56 -49.81
C ARG A 389 -8.76 5.74 -51.32
N THR A 390 -9.88 5.95 -52.02
CA THR A 390 -9.91 6.28 -53.45
C THR A 390 -8.96 7.44 -53.75
N PHE A 391 -8.17 7.29 -54.81
CA PHE A 391 -7.17 8.29 -55.26
C PHE A 391 -7.78 9.70 -55.39
N GLY A 392 -9.08 9.78 -55.70
CA GLY A 392 -9.84 11.03 -55.79
C GLY A 392 -10.00 11.80 -54.48
N ASP A 393 -10.16 11.14 -53.32
CA ASP A 393 -10.40 11.82 -52.04
C ASP A 393 -9.13 12.40 -51.42
N LYS A 394 -7.97 11.76 -51.66
CA LYS A 394 -6.66 12.29 -51.23
C LYS A 394 -6.29 13.56 -51.99
N TRP A 395 -6.59 13.61 -53.29
CA TRP A 395 -6.21 14.74 -54.15
C TRP A 395 -7.27 15.83 -54.25
N ARG A 396 -8.54 15.58 -53.87
CA ARG A 396 -9.63 16.57 -53.97
C ARG A 396 -9.33 17.88 -53.22
N ILE A 397 -8.82 17.79 -52.00
CA ILE A 397 -8.49 18.95 -51.17
C ILE A 397 -7.29 19.71 -51.76
N GLN A 398 -6.32 18.96 -52.31
CA GLN A 398 -5.09 19.51 -52.88
C GLN A 398 -5.36 20.19 -54.23
N ILE A 399 -6.23 19.61 -55.08
CA ILE A 399 -6.67 20.18 -56.35
C ILE A 399 -7.51 21.44 -56.13
N ARG A 400 -8.44 21.42 -55.16
CA ARG A 400 -9.18 22.64 -54.77
C ARG A 400 -8.24 23.74 -54.28
N GLY A 401 -7.24 23.38 -53.47
CA GLY A 401 -6.21 24.32 -53.02
C GLY A 401 -5.40 24.92 -54.17
N CYS A 402 -5.02 24.11 -55.16
CA CYS A 402 -4.31 24.60 -56.34
C CYS A 402 -5.18 25.53 -57.20
N MET A 403 -6.48 25.24 -57.37
CA MET A 403 -7.38 26.15 -58.10
C MET A 403 -7.57 27.49 -57.37
N VAL A 404 -7.75 27.46 -56.05
CA VAL A 404 -7.88 28.68 -55.25
C VAL A 404 -6.59 29.49 -55.28
N ALA A 405 -5.42 28.84 -55.26
CA ALA A 405 -4.13 29.50 -55.44
C ALA A 405 -4.08 30.25 -56.78
N VAL A 406 -4.40 29.60 -57.89
CA VAL A 406 -4.40 30.22 -59.23
C VAL A 406 -5.35 31.42 -59.29
N VAL A 407 -6.58 31.28 -58.76
CA VAL A 407 -7.59 32.36 -58.75
C VAL A 407 -7.13 33.54 -57.91
N LEU A 408 -6.57 33.30 -56.72
CA LEU A 408 -6.08 34.36 -55.84
C LEU A 408 -4.87 35.09 -56.45
N CYS A 409 -3.94 34.35 -57.04
CA CYS A 409 -2.80 34.92 -57.76
C CYS A 409 -3.26 35.79 -58.94
N ALA A 410 -4.26 35.34 -59.71
CA ALA A 410 -4.83 36.11 -60.82
C ALA A 410 -5.54 37.38 -60.32
N LEU A 411 -6.31 37.29 -59.24
CA LEU A 411 -6.99 38.44 -58.64
C LEU A 411 -5.99 39.50 -58.13
N ILE A 412 -4.94 39.07 -57.43
CA ILE A 412 -3.86 39.96 -56.97
C ILE A 412 -3.20 40.66 -58.16
N THR A 413 -2.94 39.92 -59.24
CA THR A 413 -2.31 40.46 -60.46
C THR A 413 -3.19 41.51 -61.14
N VAL A 414 -4.50 41.26 -61.27
CA VAL A 414 -5.46 42.20 -61.90
C VAL A 414 -5.65 43.46 -61.05
N ILE A 415 -5.78 43.32 -59.73
CA ILE A 415 -5.89 44.47 -58.82
C ILE A 415 -4.61 45.31 -58.88
N ALA A 416 -3.45 44.65 -58.83
CA ALA A 416 -2.16 45.32 -58.92
C ALA A 416 -1.96 46.04 -60.26
N SER A 417 -2.34 45.40 -61.37
CA SER A 417 -2.18 45.98 -62.71
C SER A 417 -3.16 47.10 -63.02
N GLN A 418 -4.29 47.20 -62.32
CA GLN A 418 -5.31 48.22 -62.61
C GLN A 418 -5.30 49.39 -61.60
N TRP A 419 -4.96 49.14 -60.34
CA TRP A 419 -5.07 50.13 -59.25
C TRP A 419 -3.72 50.49 -58.61
N LEU A 420 -2.68 49.67 -58.76
CA LEU A 420 -1.39 49.84 -58.07
C LEU A 420 -0.21 50.11 -59.01
N ILE A 421 -0.45 50.50 -60.27
CA ILE A 421 0.61 50.84 -61.25
C ILE A 421 1.54 51.95 -60.74
N ALA A 422 1.07 52.84 -59.88
CA ALA A 422 1.84 53.95 -59.31
C ALA A 422 2.73 53.57 -58.13
N PHE A 423 2.63 52.33 -57.60
CA PHE A 423 3.42 51.88 -56.47
C PHE A 423 4.74 51.24 -56.89
N ASP A 424 5.74 51.36 -56.04
CA ASP A 424 7.05 50.72 -56.25
C ASP A 424 6.93 49.18 -56.31
N ALA A 425 7.79 48.56 -57.11
CA ALA A 425 7.85 47.13 -57.36
C ALA A 425 8.00 46.33 -56.05
N ALA A 426 8.69 46.89 -55.05
CA ALA A 426 8.85 46.28 -53.74
C ALA A 426 7.51 46.07 -52.98
N ASN A 427 6.58 47.02 -53.07
CA ASN A 427 5.28 46.92 -52.39
C ASN A 427 4.38 45.86 -53.04
N LEU A 428 4.47 45.71 -54.36
CA LEU A 428 3.75 44.69 -55.11
C LEU A 428 4.21 43.28 -54.71
N VAL A 429 5.52 43.07 -54.52
CA VAL A 429 6.08 41.79 -54.04
C VAL A 429 5.50 41.42 -52.66
N MET A 430 5.33 42.38 -51.76
CA MET A 430 4.74 42.13 -50.43
C MET A 430 3.29 41.63 -50.52
N ILE A 431 2.49 42.17 -51.44
CA ILE A 431 1.09 41.75 -51.65
C ILE A 431 1.04 40.31 -52.21
N TYR A 432 1.93 39.99 -53.15
CA TYR A 432 2.06 38.61 -53.66
C TYR A 432 2.47 37.63 -52.57
N LEU A 433 3.40 38.00 -51.70
CA LEU A 433 3.80 37.19 -50.54
C LEU A 433 2.64 36.99 -49.56
N LEU A 434 1.84 38.03 -49.31
CA LEU A 434 0.63 37.93 -48.48
C LEU A 434 -0.37 36.92 -49.06
N GLY A 435 -0.56 36.91 -50.38
CA GLY A 435 -1.38 35.90 -51.07
C GLY A 435 -0.86 34.47 -50.85
N VAL A 436 0.46 34.26 -50.91
CA VAL A 436 1.09 32.97 -50.62
C VAL A 436 0.85 32.53 -49.17
N VAL A 437 0.92 33.46 -48.21
CA VAL A 437 0.61 33.19 -46.79
C VAL A 437 -0.83 32.72 -46.62
N VAL A 438 -1.80 33.40 -47.23
CA VAL A 438 -3.22 33.00 -47.15
C VAL A 438 -3.42 31.59 -47.73
N VAL A 439 -2.85 31.31 -48.89
CA VAL A 439 -2.93 29.96 -49.50
C VAL A 439 -2.27 28.91 -48.61
N ALA A 440 -1.12 29.22 -48.00
CA ALA A 440 -0.45 28.32 -47.06
C ALA A 440 -1.33 28.03 -45.83
N LEU A 441 -1.94 29.09 -45.25
CA LEU A 441 -2.80 29.03 -44.06
C LEU A 441 -4.09 28.25 -44.28
N PHE A 442 -4.63 28.19 -45.50
CA PHE A 442 -5.87 27.49 -45.81
C PHE A 442 -5.69 26.14 -46.51
N TYR A 443 -4.67 25.97 -47.37
CA TYR A 443 -4.54 24.79 -48.24
C TYR A 443 -3.20 24.03 -48.12
N GLY A 444 -2.25 24.52 -47.33
CA GLY A 444 -1.02 23.80 -46.97
C GLY A 444 0.13 23.94 -47.98
N ARG A 445 1.15 23.07 -47.84
CA ARG A 445 2.46 23.23 -48.50
C ARG A 445 2.39 23.27 -50.02
N TRP A 446 1.80 22.25 -50.64
CA TRP A 446 1.85 22.09 -52.09
C TRP A 446 1.12 23.20 -52.86
N PRO A 447 -0.10 23.64 -52.47
CA PRO A 447 -0.74 24.80 -53.07
C PRO A 447 0.02 26.12 -52.87
N SER A 448 0.71 26.29 -51.73
CA SER A 448 1.54 27.48 -51.46
C SER A 448 2.79 27.53 -52.34
N VAL A 449 3.45 26.39 -52.57
CA VAL A 449 4.57 26.30 -53.53
C VAL A 449 4.10 26.66 -54.93
N LEU A 450 2.96 26.12 -55.36
CA LEU A 450 2.38 26.45 -56.67
C LEU A 450 2.03 27.95 -56.77
N ALA A 451 1.40 28.53 -55.74
CA ALA A 451 1.10 29.96 -55.67
C ALA A 451 2.35 30.83 -55.78
N THR A 452 3.45 30.41 -55.14
CA THR A 452 4.72 31.13 -55.16
C THR A 452 5.32 31.13 -56.56
N VAL A 453 5.34 29.98 -57.24
CA VAL A 453 5.83 29.86 -58.63
C VAL A 453 4.98 30.70 -59.59
N ILE A 454 3.66 30.61 -59.47
CA ILE A 454 2.73 31.42 -60.28
C ILE A 454 2.95 32.91 -60.02
N ASN A 455 3.11 33.33 -58.77
CA ASN A 455 3.34 34.73 -58.44
C ASN A 455 4.67 35.25 -59.01
N VAL A 456 5.76 34.47 -58.98
CA VAL A 456 7.04 34.85 -59.59
C VAL A 456 6.86 35.08 -61.10
N ILE A 457 6.19 34.14 -61.79
CA ILE A 457 5.94 34.22 -63.23
C ILE A 457 5.02 35.40 -63.57
N SER A 458 3.95 35.60 -62.81
CA SER A 458 3.03 36.73 -63.00
C SER A 458 3.69 38.08 -62.74
N PHE A 459 4.60 38.16 -61.75
CA PHE A 459 5.32 39.39 -61.47
C PHE A 459 6.26 39.78 -62.63
N ASP A 460 6.99 38.80 -63.19
CA ASP A 460 7.89 38.99 -64.33
C ASP A 460 7.15 39.46 -65.58
N LEU A 461 6.04 38.79 -65.92
CA LEU A 461 5.29 39.08 -67.14
C LEU A 461 4.61 40.47 -67.14
N PHE A 462 4.08 40.93 -66.01
CA PHE A 462 3.20 42.09 -65.95
C PHE A 462 3.89 43.39 -65.45
N PHE A 463 4.88 43.28 -64.57
CA PHE A 463 5.43 44.46 -63.85
C PHE A 463 6.88 44.80 -64.19
N ILE A 464 7.67 43.87 -64.73
CA ILE A 464 9.05 44.13 -65.16
C ILE A 464 9.08 44.52 -66.64
N ALA A 465 9.90 45.53 -66.99
CA ALA A 465 10.05 45.98 -68.37
C ALA A 465 11.18 45.20 -69.07
N PRO A 466 11.01 44.74 -70.32
CA PRO A 466 9.85 44.90 -71.20
C PRO A 466 8.67 43.94 -70.86
N ARG A 467 7.48 44.53 -70.67
CA ARG A 467 6.26 43.81 -70.29
C ARG A 467 5.86 42.79 -71.36
N GLY A 468 5.40 41.62 -70.94
CA GLY A 468 4.95 40.54 -71.84
C GLY A 468 6.06 39.63 -72.36
N THR A 469 7.28 39.73 -71.84
CA THR A 469 8.39 38.82 -72.18
C THR A 469 9.04 38.27 -70.92
N LEU A 470 9.43 36.99 -70.91
CA LEU A 470 10.19 36.35 -69.82
C LEU A 470 11.70 36.64 -69.96
N ALA A 471 12.05 37.92 -70.18
CA ALA A 471 13.42 38.35 -70.44
C ALA A 471 13.99 39.04 -69.19
N VAL A 472 14.63 38.27 -68.31
CA VAL A 472 15.26 38.79 -67.10
C VAL A 472 16.58 39.48 -67.46
N SER A 473 16.51 40.77 -67.76
CA SER A 473 17.65 41.59 -68.19
C SER A 473 18.38 42.28 -67.03
N ASP A 474 17.80 42.31 -65.82
CA ASP A 474 18.36 42.97 -64.64
C ASP A 474 18.60 41.98 -63.47
N VAL A 475 19.82 41.98 -62.94
CA VAL A 475 20.27 41.14 -61.82
C VAL A 475 19.48 41.46 -60.54
N GLN A 476 18.96 42.68 -60.40
CA GLN A 476 18.15 43.10 -59.25
C GLN A 476 16.84 42.29 -59.11
N TYR A 477 16.20 41.90 -60.21
CA TYR A 477 14.96 41.12 -60.17
C TYR A 477 15.23 39.62 -59.93
N ILE A 478 16.37 39.09 -60.37
CA ILE A 478 16.80 37.72 -60.05
C ILE A 478 16.88 37.53 -58.52
N LEU A 479 17.48 38.49 -57.82
CA LEU A 479 17.56 38.47 -56.36
C LEU A 479 16.15 38.50 -55.72
N THR A 480 15.26 39.35 -56.24
CA THR A 480 13.89 39.48 -55.75
C THR A 480 13.09 38.19 -55.92
N PHE A 481 13.21 37.50 -57.06
CA PHE A 481 12.57 36.20 -57.30
C PHE A 481 13.11 35.10 -56.39
N ALA A 482 14.43 35.06 -56.19
CA ALA A 482 15.05 34.08 -55.31
C ALA A 482 14.59 34.27 -53.85
N VAL A 483 14.54 35.52 -53.37
CA VAL A 483 14.03 35.85 -52.03
C VAL A 483 12.55 35.51 -51.91
N MET A 484 11.73 35.90 -52.88
CA MET A 484 10.28 35.64 -52.87
C MET A 484 9.97 34.13 -52.89
N LEU A 485 10.70 33.36 -53.69
CA LEU A 485 10.58 31.90 -53.72
C LEU A 485 11.00 31.27 -52.39
N THR A 486 12.11 31.74 -51.80
CA THR A 486 12.62 31.26 -50.51
C THR A 486 11.63 31.56 -49.39
N VAL A 487 11.12 32.79 -49.31
CA VAL A 487 10.13 33.22 -48.32
C VAL A 487 8.82 32.43 -48.47
N GLY A 488 8.33 32.26 -49.71
CA GLY A 488 7.14 31.44 -49.96
C GLY A 488 7.31 29.97 -49.56
N LEU A 489 8.48 29.38 -49.81
CA LEU A 489 8.81 28.01 -49.38
C LEU A 489 8.93 27.88 -47.86
N VAL A 490 9.57 28.85 -47.19
CA VAL A 490 9.72 28.88 -45.73
C VAL A 490 8.35 28.99 -45.07
N ILE A 491 7.50 29.91 -45.53
CA ILE A 491 6.13 30.09 -45.04
C ILE A 491 5.32 28.82 -45.29
N GLY A 492 5.37 28.26 -46.51
CA GLY A 492 4.67 27.01 -46.85
C GLY A 492 5.08 25.81 -45.97
N ASN A 493 6.35 25.75 -45.54
CA ASN A 493 6.84 24.70 -44.65
C ASN A 493 6.44 24.93 -43.18
N LEU A 494 6.60 26.16 -42.67
CA LEU A 494 6.20 26.54 -41.31
C LEU A 494 4.70 26.32 -41.09
N THR A 495 3.86 26.75 -42.04
CA THR A 495 2.42 26.58 -41.94
C THR A 495 1.98 25.12 -42.01
N ALA A 496 2.68 24.29 -42.79
CA ALA A 496 2.44 22.84 -42.80
C ALA A 496 2.80 22.19 -41.45
N GLY A 497 3.89 22.63 -40.82
CA GLY A 497 4.28 22.23 -39.47
C GLY A 497 3.24 22.58 -38.41
N VAL A 498 2.79 23.84 -38.36
CA VAL A 498 1.79 24.33 -37.40
C VAL A 498 0.46 23.57 -37.55
N ARG A 499 0.01 23.31 -38.78
CA ARG A 499 -1.23 22.56 -39.03
C ARG A 499 -1.14 21.09 -38.60
N TYR A 500 0.02 20.48 -38.81
CA TYR A 500 0.27 19.12 -38.36
C TYR A 500 0.22 19.03 -36.83
N GLN A 501 0.85 19.99 -36.14
CA GLN A 501 0.79 20.09 -34.68
C GLN A 501 -0.63 20.34 -34.17
N ALA A 502 -1.38 21.27 -34.78
CA ALA A 502 -2.76 21.56 -34.39
C ALA A 502 -3.70 20.36 -34.58
N ARG A 503 -3.50 19.56 -35.63
CA ARG A 503 -4.26 18.32 -35.84
C ARG A 503 -3.97 17.29 -34.75
N ILE A 504 -2.69 17.09 -34.41
CA ILE A 504 -2.29 16.18 -33.32
C ILE A 504 -2.87 16.65 -31.98
N ALA A 505 -2.83 17.94 -31.69
CA ALA A 505 -3.38 18.52 -30.47
C ALA A 505 -4.88 18.22 -30.32
N ARG A 506 -5.67 18.39 -31.39
CA ARG A 506 -7.11 18.06 -31.38
C ARG A 506 -7.41 16.58 -31.15
N TYR A 507 -6.61 15.69 -31.75
CA TYR A 507 -6.76 14.25 -31.49
C TYR A 507 -6.47 13.89 -30.03
N ARG A 508 -5.47 14.54 -29.40
CA ARG A 508 -5.18 14.37 -27.98
C ARG A 508 -6.31 14.90 -27.10
N GLU A 509 -6.84 16.07 -27.41
CA GLU A 509 -7.96 16.69 -26.69
C GLU A 509 -9.22 15.81 -26.69
N GLN A 510 -9.61 15.28 -27.85
CA GLN A 510 -10.77 14.39 -27.97
C GLN A 510 -10.61 13.12 -27.11
N ARG A 511 -9.41 12.52 -27.10
CA ARG A 511 -9.14 11.32 -26.30
C ARG A 511 -9.28 11.60 -24.80
N THR A 512 -8.66 12.67 -24.32
CA THR A 512 -8.73 13.06 -22.90
C THR A 512 -10.17 13.36 -22.49
N ARG A 513 -10.93 14.01 -23.38
CA ARG A 513 -12.34 14.31 -23.13
C ARG A 513 -13.19 13.04 -22.99
N HIS A 514 -13.06 12.06 -23.87
CA HIS A 514 -13.81 10.79 -23.76
C HIS A 514 -13.48 10.02 -22.48
N LEU A 515 -12.21 9.99 -22.07
CA LEU A 515 -11.79 9.37 -20.81
C LEU A 515 -12.36 10.09 -19.59
N TYR A 516 -12.30 11.43 -19.59
CA TYR A 516 -12.83 12.24 -18.50
C TYR A 516 -14.35 12.12 -18.34
N GLU A 517 -15.10 12.19 -19.45
CA GLU A 517 -16.56 12.04 -19.43
C GLU A 517 -16.98 10.65 -18.91
N MET A 518 -16.32 9.59 -19.36
CA MET A 518 -16.59 8.24 -18.86
C MET A 518 -16.25 8.10 -17.38
N SER A 519 -15.06 8.53 -16.96
CA SER A 519 -14.62 8.47 -15.55
C SER A 519 -15.59 9.23 -14.64
N LYS A 520 -16.05 10.41 -15.06
CA LYS A 520 -17.02 11.21 -14.31
C LYS A 520 -18.37 10.50 -14.18
N SER A 521 -18.89 9.91 -15.26
CA SER A 521 -20.16 9.18 -15.21
C SER A 521 -20.08 7.91 -14.37
N LEU A 522 -18.96 7.18 -14.42
CA LEU A 522 -18.71 6.00 -13.58
C LEU A 522 -18.52 6.31 -12.09
N ALA A 523 -18.06 7.52 -11.76
CA ALA A 523 -17.94 7.96 -10.37
C ALA A 523 -19.30 8.18 -9.69
N VAL A 524 -20.35 8.52 -10.46
CA VAL A 524 -21.70 8.79 -9.94
C VAL A 524 -22.55 7.51 -9.79
N GLY A 525 -22.18 6.43 -10.49
CA GLY A 525 -22.92 5.16 -10.45
C GLY A 525 -22.97 4.56 -9.04
N ARG A 526 -24.18 4.34 -8.53
CA ARG A 526 -24.43 3.77 -7.19
C ARG A 526 -24.79 2.29 -7.19
N THR A 527 -25.17 1.76 -8.35
CA THR A 527 -25.52 0.35 -8.52
C THR A 527 -24.71 -0.30 -9.64
N GLN A 528 -24.58 -1.63 -9.58
CA GLN A 528 -23.94 -2.40 -10.66
C GLN A 528 -24.63 -2.17 -12.02
N ARG A 529 -25.96 -2.02 -12.01
CA ARG A 529 -26.75 -1.76 -13.22
C ARG A 529 -26.44 -0.41 -13.84
N ASP A 530 -26.30 0.65 -13.03
CA ASP A 530 -25.97 1.99 -13.52
C ASP A 530 -24.59 2.03 -14.18
N ILE A 531 -23.60 1.36 -13.53
CA ILE A 531 -22.24 1.24 -14.06
C ILE A 531 -22.25 0.50 -15.39
N VAL A 532 -22.94 -0.64 -15.47
CA VAL A 532 -23.03 -1.43 -16.71
C VAL A 532 -23.69 -0.61 -17.83
N GLN A 533 -24.87 -0.02 -17.59
CA GLN A 533 -25.57 0.75 -18.62
C GLN A 533 -24.77 1.94 -19.14
N THR A 534 -24.13 2.68 -18.23
CA THR A 534 -23.27 3.81 -18.58
C THR A 534 -22.09 3.33 -19.43
N SER A 535 -21.43 2.26 -19.01
CA SER A 535 -20.28 1.69 -19.72
C SER A 535 -20.65 1.23 -21.13
N GLU A 536 -21.76 0.51 -21.27
CA GLU A 536 -22.23 0.00 -22.55
C GLU A 536 -22.58 1.14 -23.53
N GLN A 537 -23.22 2.20 -23.03
CA GLN A 537 -23.53 3.39 -23.81
C GLN A 537 -22.27 4.10 -24.31
N PHE A 538 -21.25 4.26 -23.46
CA PHE A 538 -19.99 4.91 -23.84
C PHE A 538 -19.16 4.07 -24.81
N ILE A 539 -19.09 2.76 -24.62
CA ILE A 539 -18.39 1.86 -25.55
C ILE A 539 -19.09 1.89 -26.92
N ARG A 540 -20.42 1.86 -26.94
CA ARG A 540 -21.21 1.93 -28.18
C ARG A 540 -21.02 3.24 -28.93
N SER A 541 -21.04 4.37 -28.24
CA SER A 541 -20.92 5.70 -28.86
C SER A 541 -19.50 5.99 -29.35
N THR A 542 -18.48 5.52 -28.63
CA THR A 542 -17.06 5.81 -28.91
C THR A 542 -16.49 4.89 -29.99
N PHE A 543 -16.78 3.59 -29.93
CA PHE A 543 -16.20 2.59 -30.84
C PHE A 543 -17.14 2.19 -31.98
N HIS A 544 -18.37 2.74 -32.00
CA HIS A 544 -19.41 2.32 -32.94
C HIS A 544 -19.55 0.79 -32.99
N ALA A 545 -19.51 0.16 -31.82
CA ALA A 545 -19.51 -1.29 -31.64
C ALA A 545 -20.72 -1.72 -30.80
N SER A 546 -21.33 -2.84 -31.17
CA SER A 546 -22.26 -3.55 -30.28
C SER A 546 -21.45 -4.10 -29.11
N ASN A 547 -21.99 -4.04 -27.89
CA ASN A 547 -21.27 -4.52 -26.73
C ASN A 547 -22.23 -5.01 -25.65
N LEU A 548 -21.69 -5.81 -24.73
CA LEU A 548 -22.42 -6.41 -23.62
C LEU A 548 -21.48 -6.65 -22.44
N ILE A 549 -21.93 -6.36 -21.22
CA ILE A 549 -21.17 -6.66 -19.99
C ILE A 549 -21.80 -7.83 -19.25
N LEU A 550 -20.98 -8.83 -18.94
CA LEU A 550 -21.34 -10.00 -18.15
C LEU A 550 -20.74 -9.90 -16.75
N LEU A 551 -21.58 -10.02 -15.73
CA LEU A 551 -21.14 -10.08 -14.33
C LEU A 551 -21.47 -11.46 -13.74
N PRO A 552 -20.67 -11.96 -12.78
CA PRO A 552 -20.98 -13.21 -12.08
C PRO A 552 -22.18 -13.02 -11.14
N ASP A 553 -23.10 -13.99 -11.16
CA ASP A 553 -24.18 -14.09 -10.17
C ASP A 553 -23.68 -14.71 -8.84
N GLU A 554 -24.57 -14.86 -7.84
CA GLU A 554 -24.25 -15.49 -6.55
C GLU A 554 -23.72 -16.94 -6.68
N GLN A 555 -23.98 -17.60 -7.81
CA GLN A 555 -23.54 -18.96 -8.14
C GLN A 555 -22.30 -18.95 -9.04
N GLY A 556 -21.71 -17.79 -9.32
CA GLY A 556 -20.54 -17.60 -10.18
C GLY A 556 -20.82 -17.76 -11.67
N ARG A 557 -22.08 -17.78 -12.12
CA ARG A 557 -22.43 -17.83 -13.55
C ARG A 557 -22.48 -16.43 -14.13
N LEU A 558 -21.82 -16.26 -15.27
CA LEU A 558 -21.76 -14.99 -15.99
C LEU A 558 -23.10 -14.70 -16.67
N ARG A 559 -23.75 -13.60 -16.28
CA ARG A 559 -25.03 -13.16 -16.87
C ARG A 559 -25.00 -11.68 -17.24
N PRO A 560 -25.67 -11.30 -18.34
CA PRO A 560 -25.84 -9.89 -18.66
C PRO A 560 -26.91 -9.25 -17.76
N LEU A 561 -26.66 -8.01 -17.33
CA LEU A 561 -27.65 -7.20 -16.60
C LEU A 561 -28.58 -6.39 -17.53
N THR A 562 -28.24 -6.32 -18.81
CA THR A 562 -28.95 -5.58 -19.87
C THR A 562 -29.33 -6.53 -21.01
N SER A 563 -30.33 -6.15 -21.81
CA SER A 563 -30.79 -6.99 -22.91
C SER A 563 -29.82 -6.93 -24.09
N PRO A 564 -29.28 -8.07 -24.57
CA PRO A 564 -28.38 -8.09 -25.72
C PRO A 564 -29.14 -7.59 -26.97
N SER A 565 -28.66 -6.50 -27.58
CA SER A 565 -29.30 -5.88 -28.73
C SER A 565 -28.39 -5.94 -29.95
N GLY A 566 -28.76 -6.73 -30.96
CA GLY A 566 -28.08 -6.74 -32.26
C GLY A 566 -26.64 -7.27 -32.24
N MET A 567 -26.37 -8.27 -31.40
CA MET A 567 -25.05 -8.87 -31.22
C MET A 567 -25.08 -10.36 -31.54
N THR A 568 -24.01 -10.90 -32.11
CA THR A 568 -23.89 -12.34 -32.35
C THR A 568 -23.88 -13.12 -31.01
N PRO A 569 -24.51 -14.31 -30.96
CA PRO A 569 -24.44 -15.16 -29.77
C PRO A 569 -22.97 -15.45 -29.41
N TRP A 570 -22.61 -15.18 -28.16
CA TRP A 570 -21.27 -15.51 -27.68
C TRP A 570 -21.20 -16.96 -27.22
N ASP A 571 -20.00 -17.52 -27.26
CA ASP A 571 -19.73 -18.84 -26.71
C ASP A 571 -19.46 -18.73 -25.20
N GLU A 572 -20.32 -19.35 -24.39
CA GLU A 572 -20.18 -19.35 -22.93
C GLU A 572 -18.86 -19.97 -22.46
N ALA A 573 -18.32 -20.97 -23.18
CA ALA A 573 -17.06 -21.60 -22.82
C ALA A 573 -15.88 -20.64 -22.99
N ILE A 574 -15.90 -19.82 -24.05
CA ILE A 574 -14.87 -18.79 -24.30
C ILE A 574 -14.97 -17.68 -23.26
N ALA A 575 -16.20 -17.24 -22.95
CA ALA A 575 -16.44 -16.25 -21.90
C ALA A 575 -15.93 -16.76 -20.54
N ARG A 576 -16.34 -17.97 -20.12
CA ARG A 576 -15.89 -18.61 -18.87
C ARG A 576 -14.36 -18.70 -18.80
N TRP A 577 -13.72 -19.17 -19.87
CA TRP A 577 -12.26 -19.26 -19.92
C TRP A 577 -11.58 -17.89 -19.75
N SER A 578 -12.08 -16.87 -20.45
CA SER A 578 -11.56 -15.50 -20.34
C SER A 578 -11.74 -14.94 -18.93
N PHE A 579 -12.84 -15.27 -18.26
CA PHE A 579 -13.10 -14.86 -16.88
C PHE A 579 -12.14 -15.55 -15.89
N ASP A 580 -12.00 -16.87 -15.98
CA ASP A 580 -11.17 -17.66 -15.08
C ASP A 580 -9.67 -17.39 -15.26
N LYS A 581 -9.22 -17.15 -16.49
CA LYS A 581 -7.81 -16.85 -16.81
C LYS A 581 -7.48 -15.37 -16.74
N GLY A 582 -8.47 -14.49 -16.78
CA GLY A 582 -8.26 -13.04 -16.82
C GLY A 582 -7.48 -12.58 -18.06
N LEU A 583 -7.65 -13.29 -19.19
CA LEU A 583 -6.99 -12.99 -20.46
C LEU A 583 -8.01 -12.65 -21.55
N PRO A 584 -7.71 -11.70 -22.45
CA PRO A 584 -8.59 -11.36 -23.56
C PRO A 584 -8.67 -12.52 -24.57
N ALA A 585 -9.83 -12.67 -25.21
CA ALA A 585 -10.09 -13.71 -26.19
C ALA A 585 -10.89 -13.17 -27.39
N GLY A 586 -10.91 -13.92 -28.48
CA GLY A 586 -11.71 -13.60 -29.66
C GLY A 586 -10.97 -12.74 -30.68
N ALA A 587 -11.74 -12.01 -31.49
CA ALA A 587 -11.24 -11.28 -32.64
C ALA A 587 -10.08 -10.34 -32.26
N GLY A 588 -8.94 -10.49 -32.93
CA GLY A 588 -7.78 -9.64 -32.69
C GLY A 588 -6.84 -10.06 -31.55
N THR A 589 -7.09 -11.21 -30.93
CA THR A 589 -6.22 -11.80 -29.90
C THR A 589 -5.56 -13.10 -30.41
N ASP A 590 -4.53 -13.57 -29.73
CA ASP A 590 -3.89 -14.87 -30.03
C ASP A 590 -4.72 -16.06 -29.52
N THR A 591 -5.76 -15.80 -28.73
CA THR A 591 -6.60 -16.82 -28.10
C THR A 591 -7.96 -16.87 -28.79
N LEU A 592 -8.23 -17.96 -29.51
CA LEU A 592 -9.50 -18.23 -30.20
C LEU A 592 -9.93 -17.08 -31.15
N PRO A 593 -9.10 -16.70 -32.14
CA PRO A 593 -9.35 -15.54 -33.02
C PRO A 593 -10.53 -15.70 -34.00
N GLY A 594 -11.17 -16.87 -34.04
CA GLY A 594 -12.17 -17.23 -35.06
C GLY A 594 -13.56 -16.63 -34.85
N VAL A 595 -13.83 -15.99 -33.71
CA VAL A 595 -15.13 -15.37 -33.41
C VAL A 595 -15.17 -13.89 -33.86
N PRO A 596 -16.34 -13.34 -34.24
CA PRO A 596 -16.46 -11.96 -34.76
C PRO A 596 -16.41 -10.86 -33.68
N TYR A 597 -16.37 -11.24 -32.41
CA TYR A 597 -16.34 -10.34 -31.25
C TYR A 597 -15.06 -10.52 -30.43
N GLN A 598 -14.70 -9.50 -29.66
CA GLN A 598 -13.59 -9.50 -28.71
C GLN A 598 -14.13 -9.57 -27.28
N ILE A 599 -13.58 -10.46 -26.45
CA ILE A 599 -13.90 -10.59 -25.03
C ILE A 599 -12.75 -10.02 -24.22
N LEU A 600 -13.07 -9.11 -23.29
CA LEU A 600 -12.13 -8.38 -22.45
C LEU A 600 -12.50 -8.55 -20.97
N PRO A 601 -11.59 -9.06 -20.13
CA PRO A 601 -11.85 -9.20 -18.70
C PRO A 601 -11.83 -7.85 -17.96
N LEU A 602 -12.80 -7.64 -17.07
CA LEU A 602 -12.88 -6.49 -16.17
C LEU A 602 -12.07 -6.77 -14.91
N ARG A 603 -10.75 -6.67 -15.04
CA ARG A 603 -9.79 -7.07 -14.00
C ARG A 603 -9.28 -5.87 -13.18
N SER A 604 -9.30 -6.02 -11.85
CA SER A 604 -8.50 -5.21 -10.92
C SER A 604 -7.27 -6.01 -10.43
N ALA A 605 -6.39 -5.40 -9.64
CA ALA A 605 -5.15 -6.01 -9.15
C ALA A 605 -5.37 -7.40 -8.51
N ASP A 606 -6.46 -7.57 -7.75
CA ASP A 606 -6.70 -8.76 -6.93
C ASP A 606 -7.78 -9.72 -7.48
N LYS A 607 -8.67 -9.28 -8.37
CA LYS A 607 -9.82 -10.08 -8.81
C LYS A 607 -10.38 -9.68 -10.18
N ASN A 608 -11.04 -10.64 -10.85
CA ASN A 608 -11.84 -10.39 -12.05
C ASN A 608 -13.31 -10.12 -11.68
N HIS A 609 -13.84 -8.96 -12.07
CA HIS A 609 -15.19 -8.52 -11.71
C HIS A 609 -16.24 -8.89 -12.76
N GLY A 610 -15.83 -9.20 -13.99
CA GLY A 610 -16.73 -9.54 -15.08
C GLY A 610 -16.04 -9.56 -16.43
N LEU A 611 -16.83 -9.54 -17.51
CA LEU A 611 -16.34 -9.49 -18.89
C LEU A 611 -17.09 -8.43 -19.67
N VAL A 612 -16.39 -7.78 -20.59
CA VAL A 612 -16.98 -6.98 -21.66
C VAL A 612 -16.82 -7.75 -22.95
N ILE A 613 -17.89 -7.92 -23.70
CA ILE A 613 -17.85 -8.42 -25.06
C ILE A 613 -18.12 -7.25 -26.01
N VAL A 614 -17.26 -7.08 -27.01
CA VAL A 614 -17.32 -6.00 -28.00
C VAL A 614 -17.34 -6.59 -29.40
N GLU A 615 -18.41 -6.36 -30.13
CA GLU A 615 -18.56 -6.70 -31.54
C GLU A 615 -18.48 -5.42 -32.40
N PRO A 616 -17.33 -5.15 -33.05
CA PRO A 616 -17.17 -3.93 -33.83
C PRO A 616 -17.88 -4.02 -35.19
N SER A 617 -18.47 -2.90 -35.62
CA SER A 617 -19.02 -2.76 -36.98
C SER A 617 -17.94 -2.94 -38.07
N ASN A 618 -16.68 -2.63 -37.75
CA ASN A 618 -15.52 -2.83 -38.62
C ASN A 618 -14.31 -3.27 -37.78
N LEU A 619 -13.98 -4.56 -37.85
CA LEU A 619 -12.83 -5.14 -37.15
C LEU A 619 -11.55 -4.34 -37.39
N ARG A 620 -11.28 -3.88 -38.62
CA ARG A 620 -10.05 -3.13 -38.92
C ARG A 620 -9.92 -1.83 -38.13
N GLN A 621 -11.03 -1.18 -37.78
CA GLN A 621 -11.01 0.05 -36.99
C GLN A 621 -10.77 -0.21 -35.50
N LEU A 622 -11.34 -1.29 -34.95
CA LEU A 622 -11.09 -1.69 -33.56
C LEU A 622 -9.66 -2.21 -33.37
N MET A 623 -9.07 -2.82 -34.39
CA MET A 623 -7.70 -3.33 -34.40
C MET A 623 -6.61 -2.26 -34.49
N ILE A 624 -6.99 -0.98 -34.54
CA ILE A 624 -6.05 0.15 -34.46
C ILE A 624 -5.50 0.21 -33.02
N PRO A 625 -4.17 0.19 -32.80
CA PRO A 625 -3.60 0.13 -31.45
C PRO A 625 -4.07 1.25 -30.51
N GLU A 626 -4.28 2.46 -31.03
CA GLU A 626 -4.81 3.57 -30.26
C GLU A 626 -6.24 3.32 -29.76
N GLN A 627 -7.07 2.64 -30.55
CA GLN A 627 -8.43 2.24 -30.18
C GLN A 627 -8.40 1.08 -29.19
N GLN A 628 -7.51 0.09 -29.38
CA GLN A 628 -7.31 -0.99 -28.42
C GLN A 628 -6.87 -0.46 -27.05
N ARG A 629 -5.89 0.45 -27.00
CA ARG A 629 -5.43 1.06 -25.76
C ARG A 629 -6.53 1.88 -25.08
N LEU A 630 -7.34 2.60 -25.85
CA LEU A 630 -8.49 3.33 -25.31
C LEU A 630 -9.53 2.37 -24.72
N LEU A 631 -9.82 1.27 -25.41
CA LEU A 631 -10.75 0.24 -24.97
C LEU A 631 -10.24 -0.47 -23.70
N GLU A 632 -8.96 -0.82 -23.63
CA GLU A 632 -8.32 -1.35 -22.42
C GLU A 632 -8.43 -0.37 -21.24
N THR A 633 -8.22 0.93 -21.49
CA THR A 633 -8.39 1.96 -20.46
C THR A 633 -9.84 2.03 -19.98
N PHE A 634 -10.81 1.91 -20.88
CA PHE A 634 -12.24 1.87 -20.54
C PHE A 634 -12.56 0.65 -19.68
N THR A 635 -12.11 -0.54 -20.09
CA THR A 635 -12.27 -1.79 -19.33
C THR A 635 -11.70 -1.67 -17.91
N LEU A 636 -10.53 -1.03 -17.74
CA LEU A 636 -9.93 -0.77 -16.43
C LEU A 636 -10.79 0.17 -15.56
N LEU A 637 -11.30 1.27 -16.14
CA LEU A 637 -12.17 2.21 -15.42
C LEU A 637 -13.47 1.55 -14.94
N VAL A 638 -14.05 0.68 -15.77
CA VAL A 638 -15.25 -0.09 -15.41
C VAL A 638 -14.93 -1.09 -14.30
N ALA A 639 -13.81 -1.81 -14.39
CA ALA A 639 -13.37 -2.75 -13.35
C ALA A 639 -13.18 -2.04 -12.00
N SER A 640 -12.49 -0.89 -12.00
CA SER A 640 -12.28 -0.07 -10.79
C SER A 640 -13.60 0.45 -10.21
N ALA A 641 -14.57 0.82 -11.04
CA ALA A 641 -15.88 1.26 -10.56
C ALA A 641 -16.69 0.12 -9.91
N LEU A 642 -16.63 -1.09 -10.48
CA LEU A 642 -17.27 -2.29 -9.91
C LEU A 642 -16.60 -2.74 -8.60
N GLU A 643 -15.26 -2.70 -8.56
CA GLU A 643 -14.48 -2.99 -7.36
C GLU A 643 -14.84 -2.03 -6.21
N ARG A 644 -14.86 -0.73 -6.49
CA ARG A 644 -15.24 0.28 -5.50
C ARG A 644 -16.62 0.00 -4.91
N LEU A 645 -17.63 -0.32 -5.73
CA LEU A 645 -18.95 -0.69 -5.21
C LEU A 645 -18.92 -1.94 -4.33
N ALA A 646 -18.14 -2.95 -4.70
CA ALA A 646 -18.02 -4.19 -3.93
C ALA A 646 -17.32 -3.95 -2.58
N LEU A 647 -16.25 -3.17 -2.57
CA LEU A 647 -15.51 -2.81 -1.35
C LEU A 647 -16.39 -1.99 -0.40
N THR A 648 -17.06 -0.95 -0.89
CA THR A 648 -17.98 -0.14 -0.07
C THR A 648 -19.11 -0.98 0.53
N ALA A 649 -19.67 -1.94 -0.22
CA ALA A 649 -20.70 -2.84 0.30
C ALA A 649 -20.15 -3.78 1.40
N SER A 650 -18.93 -4.30 1.21
CA SER A 650 -18.26 -5.16 2.20
C SER A 650 -17.92 -4.41 3.49
N GLU A 651 -17.43 -3.18 3.39
CA GLU A 651 -17.12 -2.32 4.54
C GLU A 651 -18.36 -2.01 5.36
N GLU A 652 -19.46 -1.63 4.70
CA GLU A 652 -20.73 -1.34 5.38
C GLU A 652 -21.24 -2.59 6.11
N GLN A 653 -21.15 -3.76 5.50
CA GLN A 653 -21.60 -5.00 6.11
C GLN A 653 -20.71 -5.43 7.30
N ALA A 654 -19.39 -5.27 7.19
CA ALA A 654 -18.46 -5.52 8.29
C ALA A 654 -18.69 -4.54 9.45
N ARG A 655 -18.95 -3.27 9.16
CA ARG A 655 -19.28 -2.24 10.15
C ARG A 655 -20.57 -2.59 10.89
N LEU A 656 -21.65 -2.91 10.18
CA LEU A 656 -22.93 -3.30 10.77
C LEU A 656 -22.79 -4.55 11.66
N ALA A 657 -21.96 -5.52 11.25
CA ALA A 657 -21.68 -6.70 12.07
C ALA A 657 -20.91 -6.35 13.36
N SER A 658 -19.89 -5.49 13.26
CA SER A 658 -19.11 -5.03 14.41
C SER A 658 -19.96 -4.21 15.39
N GLU A 659 -20.80 -3.30 14.89
CA GLU A 659 -21.72 -2.51 15.71
C GLU A 659 -22.71 -3.42 16.46
N ARG A 660 -23.24 -4.44 15.78
CA ARG A 660 -24.15 -5.42 16.40
C ARG A 660 -23.47 -6.18 17.55
N GLU A 661 -22.22 -6.59 17.37
CA GLU A 661 -21.48 -7.33 18.41
C GLU A 661 -21.09 -6.42 19.58
N SER A 662 -20.68 -5.18 19.31
CA SER A 662 -20.38 -4.20 20.36
C SER A 662 -21.62 -3.88 21.21
N ILE A 663 -22.78 -3.67 20.60
CA ILE A 663 -24.03 -3.40 21.32
C ILE A 663 -24.39 -4.61 22.20
N ARG A 664 -24.29 -5.83 21.65
CA ARG A 664 -24.56 -7.06 22.39
C ARG A 664 -23.68 -7.18 23.64
N ASN A 665 -22.38 -6.93 23.52
CA ASN A 665 -21.44 -7.01 24.64
C ASN A 665 -21.69 -5.95 25.71
N SER A 666 -21.94 -4.69 25.32
CA SER A 666 -22.27 -3.61 26.24
C SER A 666 -23.55 -3.88 27.03
N LEU A 667 -24.58 -4.43 26.38
CA LEU A 667 -25.84 -4.80 27.04
C LEU A 667 -25.64 -5.92 28.07
N LEU A 668 -24.84 -6.94 27.76
CA LEU A 668 -24.53 -8.02 28.71
C LEU A 668 -23.74 -7.51 29.93
N ALA A 669 -22.81 -6.58 29.72
CA ALA A 669 -22.04 -5.97 30.81
C ALA A 669 -22.92 -5.09 31.73
N ALA A 670 -23.80 -4.28 31.16
CA ALA A 670 -24.74 -3.45 31.92
C ALA A 670 -25.71 -4.29 32.76
N LEU A 671 -26.35 -5.31 32.14
CA LEU A 671 -27.22 -6.25 32.85
C LEU A 671 -26.52 -6.97 34.01
N SER A 672 -25.23 -7.29 33.84
CA SER A 672 -24.44 -7.91 34.91
C SER A 672 -24.30 -7.03 36.15
N HIS A 673 -24.09 -5.72 35.95
CA HIS A 673 -23.92 -4.77 37.04
C HIS A 673 -25.27 -4.48 37.72
N ASP A 674 -26.31 -4.28 36.91
CA ASP A 674 -27.65 -3.90 37.38
C ASP A 674 -28.35 -5.01 38.14
N LEU A 675 -28.04 -6.29 37.87
CA LEU A 675 -28.55 -7.41 38.66
C LEU A 675 -27.75 -7.65 39.95
N ARG A 676 -26.44 -7.40 39.96
CA ARG A 676 -25.57 -7.65 41.13
C ARG A 676 -25.86 -6.68 42.29
N THR A 677 -26.12 -5.43 41.97
CA THR A 677 -26.38 -4.37 42.95
C THR A 677 -27.58 -4.68 43.86
N PRO A 678 -28.81 -4.95 43.34
CA PRO A 678 -29.96 -5.26 44.18
C PRO A 678 -29.80 -6.60 44.92
N LEU A 679 -29.12 -7.59 44.34
CA LEU A 679 -28.84 -8.85 45.02
C LEU A 679 -27.92 -8.69 46.23
N THR A 680 -26.94 -7.79 46.14
CA THR A 680 -26.03 -7.49 47.26
C THR A 680 -26.79 -6.83 48.41
N VAL A 681 -27.72 -5.91 48.09
CA VAL A 681 -28.58 -5.27 49.09
C VAL A 681 -29.53 -6.30 49.74
N LEU A 682 -30.19 -7.13 48.94
CA LEU A 682 -31.08 -8.19 49.45
C LEU A 682 -30.31 -9.18 50.34
N PHE A 683 -29.08 -9.52 49.97
CA PHE A 683 -28.25 -10.40 50.78
C PHE A 683 -27.93 -9.75 52.12
N GLY A 684 -27.42 -8.51 52.13
CA GLY A 684 -27.12 -7.79 53.37
C GLY A 684 -28.34 -7.59 54.28
N GLN A 685 -29.49 -7.20 53.71
CA GLN A 685 -30.73 -7.03 54.47
C GLN A 685 -31.25 -8.36 55.04
N SER A 686 -31.23 -9.43 54.25
CA SER A 686 -31.65 -10.75 54.73
C SER A 686 -30.71 -11.32 55.80
N GLU A 687 -29.41 -11.02 55.73
CA GLU A 687 -28.42 -11.41 56.74
C GLU A 687 -28.68 -10.66 58.07
N ILE A 688 -28.83 -9.33 58.03
CA ILE A 688 -29.16 -8.51 59.21
C ILE A 688 -30.47 -9.01 59.85
N LEU A 689 -31.52 -9.18 59.04
CA LEU A 689 -32.83 -9.60 59.53
C LEU A 689 -32.81 -11.03 60.10
N THR A 690 -31.93 -11.90 59.59
CA THR A 690 -31.71 -13.24 60.16
C THR A 690 -31.03 -13.15 61.53
N LEU A 691 -30.01 -12.31 61.69
CA LEU A 691 -29.27 -12.14 62.94
C LEU A 691 -30.13 -11.47 64.03
N ASP A 692 -30.85 -10.40 63.68
CA ASP A 692 -31.71 -9.65 64.62
C ASP A 692 -32.85 -10.55 65.15
N LEU A 693 -33.58 -11.23 64.26
CA LEU A 693 -34.67 -12.11 64.67
C LEU A 693 -34.18 -13.34 65.46
N ALA A 694 -32.97 -13.83 65.18
CA ALA A 694 -32.35 -14.90 65.95
C ALA A 694 -31.95 -14.43 67.36
N ALA A 695 -31.41 -13.23 67.49
CA ALA A 695 -31.05 -12.63 68.78
C ALA A 695 -32.28 -12.38 69.67
N GLU A 696 -33.42 -12.03 69.06
CA GLU A 696 -34.71 -11.84 69.75
C GLU A 696 -35.46 -13.14 70.08
N GLY A 697 -34.97 -14.31 69.65
CA GLY A 697 -35.67 -15.58 69.81
C GLY A 697 -36.99 -15.66 69.02
N SER A 698 -37.12 -14.88 67.95
CA SER A 698 -38.34 -14.80 67.15
C SER A 698 -38.58 -16.07 66.33
N LYS A 699 -39.83 -16.53 66.29
CA LYS A 699 -40.27 -17.64 65.42
C LYS A 699 -40.01 -17.40 63.93
N HIS A 700 -39.79 -16.14 63.53
CA HIS A 700 -39.54 -15.74 62.15
C HIS A 700 -38.07 -15.83 61.73
N ALA A 701 -37.13 -16.11 62.65
CA ALA A 701 -35.71 -16.26 62.33
C ALA A 701 -35.44 -17.36 61.28
N MET A 702 -36.21 -18.45 61.33
CA MET A 702 -36.13 -19.54 60.35
C MET A 702 -36.55 -19.08 58.95
N GLN A 703 -37.61 -18.27 58.84
CA GLN A 703 -38.06 -17.72 57.55
C GLN A 703 -37.04 -16.72 56.98
N ALA A 704 -36.42 -15.90 57.83
CA ALA A 704 -35.35 -14.99 57.41
C ALA A 704 -34.12 -15.73 56.88
N SER A 705 -33.72 -16.81 57.56
CA SER A 705 -32.64 -17.69 57.12
C SER A 705 -32.95 -18.38 55.78
N GLU A 706 -34.20 -18.78 55.54
CA GLU A 706 -34.64 -19.32 54.25
C GLU A 706 -34.55 -18.27 53.13
N ILE A 707 -35.01 -17.03 53.38
CA ILE A 707 -34.90 -15.92 52.43
C ILE A 707 -33.44 -15.65 52.06
N ARG A 708 -32.57 -15.57 53.07
CA ARG A 708 -31.12 -15.39 52.91
C ARG A 708 -30.51 -16.48 52.03
N GLN A 709 -30.89 -17.74 52.26
CA GLN A 709 -30.45 -18.86 51.44
C GLN A 709 -30.97 -18.77 49.99
N HIS A 710 -32.21 -18.34 49.79
CA HIS A 710 -32.79 -18.11 48.45
C HIS A 710 -32.09 -16.96 47.70
N VAL A 711 -31.69 -15.88 48.38
CA VAL A 711 -30.92 -14.78 47.79
C VAL A 711 -29.52 -15.24 47.37
N LEU A 712 -28.85 -16.05 48.20
CA LEU A 712 -27.56 -16.67 47.85
C LEU A 712 -27.68 -17.58 46.63
N ASN A 713 -28.74 -18.38 46.55
CA ASN A 713 -28.99 -19.25 45.40
C ASN A 713 -29.25 -18.44 44.12
N THR A 714 -30.05 -17.37 44.22
CA THR A 714 -30.33 -16.46 43.10
C THR A 714 -29.05 -15.76 42.62
N THR A 715 -28.21 -15.32 43.54
CA THR A 715 -26.91 -14.70 43.22
C THR A 715 -25.99 -15.65 42.46
N ARG A 716 -25.90 -16.91 42.90
CA ARG A 716 -25.16 -17.95 42.18
C ARG A 716 -25.72 -18.19 40.77
N LEU A 717 -27.05 -18.23 40.63
CA LEU A 717 -27.71 -18.44 39.34
C LEU A 717 -27.44 -17.30 38.35
N VAL A 718 -27.57 -16.06 38.81
CA VAL A 718 -27.33 -14.86 38.01
C VAL A 718 -25.87 -14.79 37.58
N ASN A 719 -24.92 -15.01 38.49
CA ASN A 719 -23.50 -15.04 38.14
C ASN A 719 -23.22 -16.13 37.08
N ASN A 720 -23.72 -17.35 37.30
CA ASN A 720 -23.57 -18.47 36.35
C ASN A 720 -24.12 -18.14 34.95
N LEU A 721 -25.27 -17.46 34.86
CA LEU A 721 -25.86 -17.08 33.58
C LEU A 721 -25.04 -15.99 32.88
N LEU A 722 -24.57 -14.99 33.63
CA LEU A 722 -23.75 -13.90 33.11
C LEU A 722 -22.37 -14.38 32.65
N ASP A 723 -21.75 -15.29 33.40
CA ASP A 723 -20.47 -15.89 33.03
C ASP A 723 -20.61 -16.70 31.74
N MET A 724 -21.69 -17.47 31.61
CA MET A 724 -21.98 -18.18 30.35
C MET A 724 -22.20 -17.21 29.18
N ALA A 725 -22.92 -16.11 29.39
CA ALA A 725 -23.15 -15.12 28.36
C ALA A 725 -21.85 -14.43 27.90
N ARG A 726 -20.91 -14.18 28.83
CA ARG A 726 -19.59 -13.61 28.54
C ARG A 726 -18.68 -14.59 27.80
N ILE A 727 -18.66 -15.86 28.20
CA ILE A 727 -17.85 -16.89 27.54
C ILE A 727 -18.34 -17.12 26.10
N GLN A 728 -19.66 -17.06 25.86
CA GLN A 728 -20.21 -17.25 24.52
C GLN A 728 -20.01 -16.08 23.55
N SER A 729 -19.74 -14.87 24.01
CA SER A 729 -19.56 -13.70 23.13
C SER A 729 -18.11 -13.54 22.62
N GLY A 730 -17.22 -14.50 22.92
CA GLY A 730 -15.84 -14.50 22.42
C GLY A 730 -14.94 -13.39 22.98
N GLY A 731 -15.49 -12.42 23.70
CA GLY A 731 -14.77 -11.32 24.36
C GLY A 731 -14.14 -11.70 25.71
N PHE A 732 -13.93 -12.99 25.96
CA PHE A 732 -13.41 -13.49 27.23
C PHE A 732 -11.88 -13.68 27.14
N ASN A 733 -11.11 -12.72 27.64
CA ASN A 733 -9.66 -12.82 27.73
C ASN A 733 -9.27 -13.65 28.96
N LEU A 734 -8.73 -14.85 28.74
CA LEU A 734 -8.16 -15.68 29.81
C LEU A 734 -6.87 -15.06 30.34
N LYS A 735 -6.75 -14.91 31.66
CA LYS A 735 -5.50 -14.57 32.31
C LYS A 735 -4.78 -15.84 32.74
N LYS A 736 -4.16 -16.54 31.77
CA LYS A 736 -3.44 -17.78 32.05
C LYS A 736 -2.15 -17.50 32.80
N GLU A 737 -1.95 -18.22 33.91
CA GLU A 737 -0.75 -18.16 34.74
C GLU A 737 -0.24 -19.58 34.95
N TRP A 738 1.06 -19.73 35.22
CA TRP A 738 1.66 -21.01 35.59
C TRP A 738 1.41 -21.26 37.07
N LEU A 739 0.48 -22.18 37.35
CA LEU A 739 0.09 -22.55 38.71
C LEU A 739 0.41 -24.00 38.97
N THR A 740 0.72 -24.35 40.22
CA THR A 740 0.83 -25.76 40.60
C THR A 740 -0.57 -26.38 40.67
N LEU A 741 -0.72 -27.59 40.14
CA LEU A 741 -2.01 -28.29 40.20
C LEU A 741 -2.48 -28.48 41.65
N GLU A 742 -1.54 -28.70 42.58
CA GLU A 742 -1.79 -28.84 44.02
C GLU A 742 -2.37 -27.56 44.63
N GLU A 743 -1.87 -26.38 44.26
CA GLU A 743 -2.40 -25.11 44.74
C GLU A 743 -3.84 -24.88 44.28
N VAL A 744 -4.14 -25.15 43.00
CA VAL A 744 -5.49 -24.95 42.47
C VAL A 744 -6.48 -25.93 43.09
N VAL A 745 -6.09 -27.20 43.25
CA VAL A 745 -6.90 -28.21 43.94
C VAL A 745 -7.07 -27.86 45.41
N GLY A 746 -6.00 -27.45 46.10
CA GLY A 746 -6.02 -27.06 47.51
C GLY A 746 -6.93 -25.85 47.77
N SER A 747 -6.89 -24.84 46.89
CA SER A 747 -7.78 -23.68 46.96
C SER A 747 -9.25 -24.08 46.82
N ALA A 748 -9.57 -24.89 45.82
CA ALA A 748 -10.93 -25.40 45.59
C ALA A 748 -11.46 -26.20 46.79
N LEU A 749 -10.62 -27.08 47.37
CA LEU A 749 -10.97 -27.89 48.56
C LEU A 749 -11.24 -27.01 49.79
N LYS A 750 -10.42 -25.98 50.01
CA LYS A 750 -10.58 -25.04 51.13
C LYS A 750 -11.88 -24.24 51.04
N MET A 751 -12.27 -23.83 49.83
CA MET A 751 -13.57 -23.16 49.62
C MET A 751 -14.77 -24.09 49.86
N LEU A 752 -14.60 -25.40 49.63
CA LEU A 752 -15.64 -26.42 49.77
C LEU A 752 -15.74 -27.04 51.17
N GLU A 753 -14.74 -26.86 52.02
CA GLU A 753 -14.65 -27.45 53.37
C GLU A 753 -15.93 -27.28 54.21
N PRO A 754 -16.60 -26.10 54.24
CA PRO A 754 -17.85 -25.93 54.99
C PRO A 754 -19.04 -26.71 54.41
N GLY A 755 -19.03 -27.01 53.11
CA GLY A 755 -20.13 -27.67 52.37
C GLY A 755 -20.00 -29.19 52.24
N LEU A 756 -18.82 -29.74 52.49
CA LEU A 756 -18.53 -31.18 52.36
C LEU A 756 -19.03 -32.03 53.53
N GLY A 757 -19.53 -31.42 54.61
CA GLY A 757 -20.14 -32.12 55.74
C GLY A 757 -19.19 -33.10 56.45
N GLY A 758 -17.89 -32.79 56.47
CA GLY A 758 -16.85 -33.64 57.08
C GLY A 758 -16.41 -34.84 56.24
N ARG A 759 -16.77 -34.92 54.95
CA ARG A 759 -16.28 -35.97 54.05
C ARG A 759 -14.82 -35.73 53.68
N HIS A 760 -14.00 -36.78 53.81
CA HIS A 760 -12.63 -36.78 53.28
C HIS A 760 -12.65 -37.01 51.77
N ILE A 761 -11.88 -36.19 51.04
CA ILE A 761 -11.66 -36.33 49.60
C ILE A 761 -10.33 -37.08 49.40
N GLU A 762 -10.37 -38.21 48.69
CA GLU A 762 -9.19 -39.00 48.35
C GLU A 762 -8.40 -38.28 47.22
N LEU A 763 -7.14 -37.95 47.47
CA LEU A 763 -6.27 -37.27 46.50
C LEU A 763 -5.21 -38.25 45.98
N ASP A 764 -5.16 -38.38 44.65
CA ASP A 764 -4.19 -39.22 43.95
C ASP A 764 -3.51 -38.37 42.85
N MET A 765 -2.42 -37.71 43.22
CA MET A 765 -1.71 -36.74 42.39
C MET A 765 -0.29 -37.25 42.09
N PRO A 766 0.29 -36.98 40.92
CA PRO A 766 1.64 -37.44 40.56
C PRO A 766 2.72 -36.68 41.33
N GLU A 767 3.77 -37.38 41.79
CA GLU A 767 5.02 -36.79 42.34
C GLU A 767 5.98 -36.56 41.15
N PRO A 768 6.05 -35.36 40.52
CA PRO A 768 6.34 -34.06 41.13
C PRO A 768 5.29 -32.95 40.86
N LEU A 769 5.49 -31.78 41.50
CA LEU A 769 4.70 -30.53 41.35
C LEU A 769 4.41 -30.21 39.88
N THR A 770 3.24 -30.62 39.39
CA THR A 770 2.85 -30.44 37.99
C THR A 770 2.37 -29.00 37.80
N LEU A 771 3.05 -28.25 36.93
CA LEU A 771 2.66 -26.90 36.54
C LEU A 771 1.63 -26.95 35.40
N ILE A 772 0.56 -26.18 35.55
CA ILE A 772 -0.52 -26.01 34.57
C ILE A 772 -0.64 -24.55 34.15
N HIS A 773 -0.92 -24.31 32.87
CA HIS A 773 -1.08 -22.97 32.31
C HIS A 773 -2.58 -22.63 32.15
N VAL A 774 -3.18 -22.13 33.23
CA VAL A 774 -4.64 -21.91 33.31
C VAL A 774 -4.97 -20.56 33.96
N ASP A 775 -6.19 -20.08 33.74
CA ASP A 775 -6.77 -18.99 34.52
C ASP A 775 -7.23 -19.56 35.87
N GLY A 776 -6.46 -19.29 36.93
CA GLY A 776 -6.63 -19.89 38.25
C GLY A 776 -8.07 -19.83 38.78
N PRO A 777 -8.67 -18.63 38.94
CA PRO A 777 -10.04 -18.49 39.45
C PRO A 777 -11.10 -19.23 38.63
N LEU A 778 -10.96 -19.29 37.30
CA LEU A 778 -11.93 -20.00 36.46
C LEU A 778 -11.76 -21.52 36.54
N PHE A 779 -10.52 -21.99 36.57
CA PHE A 779 -10.24 -23.42 36.67
C PHE A 779 -10.57 -23.96 38.07
N GLU A 780 -10.32 -23.18 39.12
CA GLU A 780 -10.80 -23.46 40.49
C GLU A 780 -12.32 -23.64 40.51
N ARG A 781 -13.06 -22.80 39.77
CA ARG A 781 -14.52 -22.93 39.66
C ARG A 781 -14.98 -24.18 38.93
N VAL A 782 -14.21 -24.70 37.97
CA VAL A 782 -14.48 -26.02 37.37
C VAL A 782 -14.41 -27.09 38.45
N LEU A 783 -13.34 -27.09 39.26
CA LEU A 783 -13.19 -28.08 40.34
C LEU A 783 -14.29 -27.97 41.39
N ILE A 784 -14.62 -26.74 41.80
CA ILE A 784 -15.70 -26.52 42.76
C ILE A 784 -17.02 -27.08 42.23
N ASN A 785 -17.39 -26.77 40.98
CA ASN A 785 -18.63 -27.25 40.39
C ASN A 785 -18.67 -28.80 40.27
N LEU A 786 -17.56 -29.43 39.89
CA LEU A 786 -17.48 -30.90 39.79
C LEU A 786 -17.58 -31.56 41.17
N LEU A 787 -16.90 -31.02 42.17
CA LEU A 787 -16.91 -31.52 43.55
C LEU A 787 -18.26 -31.28 44.24
N GLU A 788 -18.89 -30.10 44.04
CA GLU A 788 -20.26 -29.84 44.51
C GLU A 788 -21.25 -30.83 43.89
N ASN A 789 -21.11 -31.12 42.60
CA ASN A 789 -21.95 -32.08 41.90
C ASN A 789 -21.78 -33.48 42.52
N ALA A 790 -20.53 -33.93 42.70
CA ALA A 790 -20.21 -35.21 43.31
C ALA A 790 -20.75 -35.29 44.76
N ALA A 791 -20.53 -34.26 45.59
CA ALA A 791 -21.01 -34.21 46.97
C ALA A 791 -22.54 -34.27 47.09
N LYS A 792 -23.23 -33.63 46.15
CA LYS A 792 -24.69 -33.50 46.13
C LYS A 792 -25.41 -34.75 45.63
N TYR A 793 -24.86 -35.45 44.64
CA TYR A 793 -25.51 -36.59 43.99
C TYR A 793 -24.99 -37.96 44.44
N ALA A 794 -23.80 -38.05 45.05
CA ALA A 794 -23.22 -39.33 45.44
C ALA A 794 -23.87 -39.95 46.70
N GLY A 795 -24.53 -39.15 47.53
CA GLY A 795 -25.16 -39.60 48.79
C GLY A 795 -24.25 -39.46 50.03
N ALA A 796 -24.84 -39.54 51.22
CA ALA A 796 -24.19 -39.12 52.48
C ALA A 796 -22.94 -39.92 52.88
N LYS A 797 -22.85 -41.20 52.48
CA LYS A 797 -21.74 -42.12 52.82
C LYS A 797 -20.78 -42.38 51.64
N ALA A 798 -20.99 -41.73 50.49
CA ALA A 798 -20.16 -41.97 49.32
C ALA A 798 -18.78 -41.33 49.47
N ARG A 799 -17.78 -42.00 48.89
CA ARG A 799 -16.42 -41.49 48.79
C ARG A 799 -16.29 -40.64 47.54
N LEU A 800 -15.47 -39.60 47.66
CA LEU A 800 -15.17 -38.63 46.61
C LEU A 800 -13.67 -38.60 46.45
N GLY A 801 -13.18 -38.43 45.22
CA GLY A 801 -11.76 -38.29 45.00
C GLY A 801 -11.40 -37.51 43.75
N ILE A 802 -10.14 -37.08 43.72
CA ILE A 802 -9.51 -36.39 42.61
C ILE A 802 -8.26 -37.18 42.25
N ALA A 803 -8.18 -37.61 41.00
CA ALA A 803 -7.00 -38.28 40.46
C ALA A 803 -6.43 -37.47 39.30
N ALA A 804 -5.14 -37.16 39.34
CA ALA A 804 -4.43 -36.50 38.25
C ALA A 804 -3.40 -37.44 37.62
N ARG A 805 -3.32 -37.45 36.29
CA ARG A 805 -2.33 -38.19 35.52
C ARG A 805 -1.83 -37.33 34.37
N VAL A 806 -0.54 -37.35 34.14
CA VAL A 806 0.08 -36.68 33.00
C VAL A 806 0.41 -37.73 31.95
N ASP A 807 -0.18 -37.61 30.76
CA ASP A 807 0.16 -38.43 29.60
C ASP A 807 0.78 -37.54 28.52
N LYS A 808 2.08 -37.70 28.28
CA LYS A 808 2.89 -36.92 27.34
C LYS A 808 2.82 -35.40 27.57
N ARG A 809 1.87 -34.73 26.92
CA ARG A 809 1.63 -33.28 26.94
C ARG A 809 0.17 -32.95 27.25
N VAL A 810 -0.54 -33.86 27.92
CA VAL A 810 -1.92 -33.66 28.34
C VAL A 810 -2.04 -34.01 29.81
N LEU A 811 -2.56 -33.08 30.60
CA LEU A 811 -3.00 -33.35 31.95
C LEU A 811 -4.41 -33.94 31.88
N ARG A 812 -4.59 -35.12 32.47
CA ARG A 812 -5.89 -35.72 32.73
C ARG A 812 -6.20 -35.58 34.22
N LEU A 813 -7.33 -34.96 34.52
CA LEU A 813 -7.83 -34.73 35.87
C LEU A 813 -9.22 -35.35 36.00
N ASP A 814 -9.32 -36.40 36.80
CA ASP A 814 -10.53 -37.16 37.05
C ASP A 814 -11.11 -36.78 38.42
N VAL A 815 -12.34 -36.24 38.44
CA VAL A 815 -13.14 -36.06 39.66
C VAL A 815 -14.17 -37.17 39.71
N TRP A 816 -14.17 -37.97 40.79
CA TRP A 816 -14.97 -39.17 40.87
C TRP A 816 -15.74 -39.32 42.18
N ASP A 817 -16.81 -40.12 42.13
CA ASP A 817 -17.60 -40.53 43.30
C ASP A 817 -17.92 -42.03 43.28
N THR A 818 -18.45 -42.53 44.40
CA THR A 818 -18.99 -43.91 44.54
C THR A 818 -20.53 -43.92 44.64
N GLY A 819 -21.18 -42.94 44.02
CA GLY A 819 -22.62 -42.74 44.05
C GLY A 819 -23.40 -43.64 43.08
N PRO A 820 -24.65 -43.27 42.75
CA PRO A 820 -25.49 -44.05 41.83
C PRO A 820 -25.02 -43.99 40.36
N GLY A 821 -24.07 -43.10 40.02
CA GLY A 821 -23.59 -42.91 38.65
C GLY A 821 -24.53 -42.10 37.76
N ILE A 822 -24.18 -42.02 36.49
CA ILE A 822 -24.91 -41.32 35.42
C ILE A 822 -25.83 -42.34 34.71
N PRO A 823 -27.10 -42.02 34.43
CA PRO A 823 -27.96 -42.88 33.63
C PRO A 823 -27.37 -43.17 32.24
N ALA A 824 -27.41 -44.43 31.82
CA ALA A 824 -26.85 -44.87 30.53
C ALA A 824 -27.46 -44.08 29.35
N GLY A 825 -26.59 -43.53 28.49
CA GLY A 825 -26.97 -42.72 27.33
C GLY A 825 -27.11 -41.21 27.60
N GLN A 826 -26.95 -40.76 28.85
CA GLN A 826 -26.98 -39.34 29.21
C GLN A 826 -25.59 -38.72 29.41
N GLU A 827 -24.50 -39.47 29.25
CA GLU A 827 -23.13 -39.06 29.57
C GLU A 827 -22.68 -37.79 28.82
N ARG A 828 -23.21 -37.56 27.61
CA ARG A 828 -22.99 -36.31 26.85
C ARG A 828 -24.05 -35.25 27.13
N ALA A 829 -25.30 -35.67 27.32
CA ALA A 829 -26.43 -34.77 27.52
C ALA A 829 -26.38 -34.01 28.85
N ILE A 830 -25.70 -34.54 29.87
CA ILE A 830 -25.54 -33.85 31.17
C ILE A 830 -24.74 -32.54 31.08
N PHE A 831 -24.00 -32.31 30.00
CA PHE A 831 -23.29 -31.04 29.75
C PHE A 831 -24.16 -30.02 29.00
N GLU A 832 -25.35 -30.39 28.53
CA GLU A 832 -26.28 -29.45 27.91
C GLU A 832 -26.85 -28.46 28.94
N LYS A 833 -27.19 -27.25 28.47
CA LYS A 833 -27.72 -26.18 29.33
C LYS A 833 -29.05 -26.62 29.94
N PHE A 834 -29.17 -26.46 31.26
CA PHE A 834 -30.36 -26.82 32.05
C PHE A 834 -30.66 -28.32 32.09
N ALA A 835 -29.73 -29.17 31.64
CA ALA A 835 -29.88 -30.62 31.73
C ALA A 835 -29.81 -31.10 33.19
N ARG A 836 -30.67 -32.06 33.54
CA ARG A 836 -30.68 -32.75 34.84
C ARG A 836 -30.79 -34.25 34.58
N GLY A 837 -29.97 -35.06 35.24
CA GLY A 837 -29.93 -36.52 35.04
C GLY A 837 -31.26 -37.26 35.32
N ASN A 838 -32.10 -36.69 36.20
CA ASN A 838 -33.49 -37.10 36.40
C ASN A 838 -34.39 -35.85 36.38
N LYS A 839 -35.44 -35.86 35.55
CA LYS A 839 -36.37 -34.71 35.38
C LYS A 839 -37.12 -34.32 36.66
N GLU A 840 -37.26 -35.23 37.62
CA GLU A 840 -37.96 -35.03 38.91
C GLU A 840 -37.06 -35.28 40.13
N SER A 841 -35.83 -34.76 40.14
CA SER A 841 -34.97 -34.84 41.33
C SER A 841 -35.38 -33.80 42.38
N ALA A 842 -35.66 -34.27 43.61
CA ALA A 842 -35.91 -33.43 44.81
C ALA A 842 -34.69 -32.59 45.25
N ILE A 843 -33.54 -32.76 44.59
CA ILE A 843 -32.28 -32.10 44.90
C ILE A 843 -32.19 -30.75 44.13
N PRO A 844 -32.24 -29.59 44.82
CA PRO A 844 -32.41 -28.27 44.17
C PRO A 844 -31.18 -27.86 43.33
N GLY A 845 -31.36 -27.50 42.04
CA GLY A 845 -30.27 -27.02 41.17
C GLY A 845 -30.73 -26.67 39.74
N VAL A 846 -30.00 -25.77 39.08
CA VAL A 846 -30.37 -25.10 37.81
C VAL A 846 -29.88 -25.86 36.56
N GLY A 847 -28.94 -26.80 36.70
CA GLY A 847 -28.39 -27.56 35.55
C GLY A 847 -27.43 -26.75 34.67
N LEU A 848 -26.79 -25.70 35.21
CA LEU A 848 -25.80 -24.89 34.48
C LEU A 848 -24.34 -25.23 34.83
N GLY A 849 -24.09 -25.89 35.97
CA GLY A 849 -22.73 -26.10 36.48
C GLY A 849 -21.83 -26.88 35.54
N LEU A 850 -22.30 -28.02 35.01
CA LEU A 850 -21.52 -28.85 34.08
C LEU A 850 -21.33 -28.17 32.71
N ALA A 851 -22.35 -27.47 32.20
CA ALA A 851 -22.24 -26.68 30.97
C ALA A 851 -21.20 -25.55 31.09
N ILE A 852 -21.10 -24.92 32.26
CA ILE A 852 -20.06 -23.91 32.54
C ILE A 852 -18.68 -24.56 32.63
N CYS A 853 -18.57 -25.74 33.25
CA CYS A 853 -17.31 -26.48 33.28
C CYS A 853 -16.81 -26.78 31.87
N GLN A 854 -17.69 -27.25 30.99
CA GLN A 854 -17.36 -27.49 29.58
C GLN A 854 -16.91 -26.20 28.89
N ALA A 855 -17.69 -25.13 29.01
CA ALA A 855 -17.35 -23.85 28.38
C ALA A 855 -15.99 -23.30 28.86
N ILE A 856 -15.69 -23.38 30.16
CA ILE A 856 -14.39 -22.94 30.70
C ILE A 856 -13.25 -23.81 30.17
N VAL A 857 -13.41 -25.14 30.19
CA VAL A 857 -12.37 -26.08 29.71
C VAL A 857 -12.12 -25.92 28.21
N ASP A 858 -13.17 -25.73 27.41
CA ASP A 858 -13.06 -25.52 25.96
C ASP A 858 -12.26 -24.23 25.64
N VAL A 859 -12.51 -23.13 26.34
CA VAL A 859 -11.76 -21.86 26.14
C VAL A 859 -10.29 -22.01 26.60
N HIS A 860 -10.00 -22.91 27.53
CA HIS A 860 -8.63 -23.26 27.90
C HIS A 860 -7.91 -24.14 26.87
N GLY A 861 -8.62 -24.63 25.84
CA GLY A 861 -8.10 -25.55 24.82
C GLY A 861 -8.14 -27.02 25.23
N GLY A 862 -8.87 -27.35 26.30
CA GLY A 862 -9.06 -28.71 26.80
C GLY A 862 -10.36 -29.36 26.34
N THR A 863 -10.67 -30.54 26.90
CA THR A 863 -11.99 -31.17 26.76
C THR A 863 -12.44 -31.80 28.07
N ILE A 864 -13.75 -31.84 28.32
CA ILE A 864 -14.36 -32.50 29.48
C ILE A 864 -15.28 -33.64 29.02
N SER A 865 -15.27 -34.75 29.76
CA SER A 865 -16.12 -35.93 29.51
C SER A 865 -16.63 -36.52 30.81
N ALA A 866 -17.67 -37.32 30.75
CA ALA A 866 -18.24 -38.01 31.90
C ALA A 866 -18.49 -39.48 31.58
N GLU A 867 -18.19 -40.35 32.54
CA GLU A 867 -18.28 -41.80 32.39
C GLU A 867 -18.70 -42.45 33.71
N ASN A 868 -19.31 -43.63 33.66
CA ASN A 868 -19.55 -44.44 34.85
C ASN A 868 -18.31 -45.27 35.20
N ARG A 869 -18.01 -45.39 36.48
CA ARG A 869 -16.91 -46.23 36.96
C ARG A 869 -17.29 -47.71 36.94
N PRO A 870 -16.35 -48.62 36.61
CA PRO A 870 -16.57 -50.07 36.73
C PRO A 870 -16.93 -50.50 38.16
N GLU A 871 -16.42 -49.78 39.16
CA GLU A 871 -16.61 -50.02 40.59
C GLU A 871 -17.92 -49.43 41.14
N GLY A 872 -18.68 -48.70 40.31
CA GLY A 872 -19.87 -47.92 40.70
C GLY A 872 -19.57 -46.44 40.97
N GLY A 873 -20.50 -45.56 40.57
CA GLY A 873 -20.37 -44.11 40.67
C GLY A 873 -19.97 -43.40 39.37
N ALA A 874 -19.92 -42.08 39.38
CA ALA A 874 -19.55 -41.26 38.22
C ALA A 874 -18.08 -40.83 38.25
N ARG A 875 -17.53 -40.59 37.06
CA ARG A 875 -16.20 -39.99 36.84
C ARG A 875 -16.32 -38.89 35.79
N PHE A 876 -15.89 -37.68 36.16
CA PHE A 876 -15.74 -36.54 35.26
C PHE A 876 -14.27 -36.35 34.92
N CYS A 877 -13.92 -36.50 33.65
CA CYS A 877 -12.55 -36.44 33.15
C CYS A 877 -12.33 -35.12 32.41
N VAL A 878 -11.49 -34.25 32.98
CA VAL A 878 -11.01 -33.01 32.37
C VAL A 878 -9.64 -33.28 31.74
N THR A 879 -9.46 -32.87 30.50
CA THR A 879 -8.18 -32.95 29.79
C THR A 879 -7.73 -31.55 29.44
N LEU A 880 -6.48 -31.21 29.76
CA LEU A 880 -5.86 -29.93 29.42
C LEU A 880 -4.55 -30.14 28.67
N PRO A 881 -4.27 -29.37 27.63
CA PRO A 881 -2.94 -29.35 27.03
C PRO A 881 -1.93 -28.82 28.04
N LEU A 882 -0.88 -29.59 28.31
CA LEU A 882 0.29 -29.13 29.06
C LEU A 882 1.25 -28.47 28.08
N GLU A 883 1.28 -27.14 28.15
CA GLU A 883 2.36 -26.37 27.55
C GLU A 883 3.67 -26.71 28.28
N SER A 884 4.82 -26.48 27.63
CA SER A 884 6.10 -26.66 28.30
C SER A 884 6.29 -25.52 29.32
N PRO A 885 6.43 -25.82 30.62
CA PRO A 885 6.70 -24.78 31.61
C PRO A 885 7.99 -24.06 31.21
N PRO A 886 8.06 -22.74 31.43
CA PRO A 886 9.26 -21.99 31.09
C PRO A 886 10.44 -22.53 31.91
N GLU A 887 11.55 -22.83 31.25
CA GLU A 887 12.77 -23.33 31.89
C GLU A 887 13.19 -22.37 33.02
N LEU A 888 13.34 -22.90 34.23
CA LEU A 888 13.93 -22.19 35.36
C LEU A 888 15.46 -22.25 35.14
N ASP A 889 16.14 -21.11 35.16
CA ASP A 889 17.60 -21.09 35.18
C ASP A 889 18.07 -21.86 36.42
N GLU A 890 18.95 -22.84 36.23
CA GLU A 890 19.55 -23.61 37.33
C GLU A 890 20.18 -22.62 38.33
N LEU A 891 19.64 -22.59 39.54
CA LEU A 891 20.28 -21.87 40.64
C LEU A 891 21.69 -22.47 40.83
N PRO A 892 22.76 -21.67 40.91
CA PRO A 892 24.10 -22.19 41.17
C PRO A 892 24.08 -23.05 42.44
N GLU A 893 24.62 -24.27 42.36
CA GLU A 893 24.63 -25.28 43.44
C GLU A 893 25.36 -24.88 44.74
N ASP A 894 25.80 -23.62 44.88
CA ASP A 894 26.42 -23.08 46.09
C ASP A 894 25.46 -22.09 46.81
N LEU A 895 24.45 -22.62 47.51
CA LEU A 895 23.70 -21.89 48.55
C LEU A 895 23.44 -22.76 49.79
#